data_AF-A0A0B2UMM0-F1
#
_entry.id   AF-A0A0B2UMM0-F1
#
_cell.length_a   1.000
_cell.length_b   1.000
_cell.length_c   1.000
_cell.angle_alpha   90.00
_cell.angle_beta   90.00
_cell.angle_gamma   90.00
#
_symmetry.space_group_name_H-M   'P 1'
#
loop_
_entity.id
_entity.type
_entity.pdbx_description
1 polymer ?
#
loop_
_entity_poly.entity_id
_entity_poly.type
_entity_poly.pdbx_seq_one_letter_code
_entity_poly.pdbx_strand_id
1 'polypeptide(L)'
;MQRELEVVASRLRKLAISEGRDEYQMLVTNADRYDNKIEIFELLGRKCNALSEVMPLLFTFCSKLSIDDEHLLGKIIDFMRGCKDINSREECEWIIKILFLIVEMSKEKRKGSGIRLKLTECIKIYGEKTGIVSHLIDLMSSKSGGDTIWPILESTPSICGEFVRACMNQTSQTVQKNLSVLLPQLSERHAELFCDYEKFDEFCDSEYFFMRSCFLEVYMNLVGYFKTNRDVEKMNDIIDLIVERMSDTYFLVRQKALHILGALFERNSISIGKRAHVIDGVCSRILDKTVAVRKRAIGLCCSVLANHPFVSEQTLEKRAVKDIKDECERRYYEDLNDFHDSMKKAQKSIMELLSGDVRTEAGDCIEFMKLALHYGIEGSDKAFSQIFRLVWTREVDLLAQSFRDLLIQKKQNGMHAFVFLKRFVRQCGDYSFERILKELYRRGYLEKSFTNELRSVFMQGSYLFESSYLLLHTSKPISVDSLREMLICTTNMLFSSKGEDELATMLSVYKNVIRIRTRQKVDPADEIITLMIKNLTKMVFFDHQVVEMTVDAIYGLSAQPEISSVALIKGICSASKGGMKIVCAVGCVAIRHMQYLEELEKLVKAKRISVNVDRSVLTPEITERRKSINASRLSISMMANDEGKVDGIPRDIEIEINSNISPKLMDRSEEEISDFFFYVKEKEMLYGNNSVICMFKKMIEEMCVSECDDAKVVAYTALYKLMCVSFEYFSSHYQAFIASMKHLDARIRANAIVAMSDFLQNYNTAVEGDCGLLIDALGDTDIDVRKNAFLVIHTLLTKNFIKIKGYGSRLVALLGDDDLSMRRMAENLLIQISKNETTIAALFYEAVTAQDAMLMQHIEFLTELIGEKVKENLFAKISRSKVHPDLLKRIHDAFCLNSKLTEDLPLNQ
;
A
#
# COMPACT_ATOMS: atom_id res chain seq x y z
N MET A 1 32.94 23.50 61.33
CA MET A 1 33.15 22.22 60.64
C MET A 1 34.38 22.20 59.74
N GLN A 2 34.44 22.82 58.55
CA GLN A 2 35.66 22.84 57.71
C GLN A 2 36.95 23.16 58.48
N ARG A 3 36.97 24.29 59.22
CA ARG A 3 38.12 24.68 60.07
C ARG A 3 38.45 23.67 61.19
N GLU A 4 37.46 22.97 61.72
CA GLU A 4 37.68 21.95 62.76
C GLU A 4 38.31 20.69 62.14
N LEU A 5 37.88 20.31 60.94
CA LEU A 5 38.44 19.20 60.18
C LEU A 5 39.89 19.49 59.73
N GLU A 6 40.22 20.72 59.37
CA GLU A 6 41.62 21.14 59.08
C GLU A 6 42.53 20.97 60.31
N VAL A 7 42.05 21.36 61.50
CA VAL A 7 42.79 21.16 62.76
C VAL A 7 42.97 19.67 63.05
N VAL A 8 41.95 18.86 62.82
CA VAL A 8 42.01 17.40 63.00
C VAL A 8 42.98 16.76 62.01
N ALA A 9 42.88 17.09 60.72
CA ALA A 9 43.79 16.61 59.69
C ALA A 9 45.25 16.96 60.01
N SER A 10 45.52 18.17 60.53
CA SER A 10 46.87 18.59 60.93
C SER A 10 47.47 17.78 62.08
N ARG A 11 46.64 17.31 63.03
CA ARG A 11 47.06 16.46 64.16
C ARG A 11 47.33 15.03 63.69
N LEU A 12 46.44 14.50 62.85
CA LEU A 12 46.58 13.17 62.25
C LEU A 12 47.85 13.04 61.39
N ARG A 13 48.48 14.14 60.94
CA ARG A 13 49.76 14.09 60.23
C ARG A 13 50.90 13.46 61.04
N LYS A 14 50.78 13.29 62.35
CA LYS A 14 51.82 12.69 63.21
C LYS A 14 51.42 11.36 63.87
N LEU A 15 50.19 10.91 63.68
CA LEU A 15 49.62 9.75 64.38
C LEU A 15 49.31 8.62 63.40
N ALA A 16 49.60 7.38 63.81
CA ALA A 16 49.10 6.19 63.12
C ALA A 16 47.59 6.00 63.37
N ILE A 17 46.89 5.24 62.52
CA ILE A 17 45.45 4.97 62.70
C ILE A 17 45.15 4.32 64.06
N SER A 18 46.03 3.41 64.52
CA SER A 18 45.94 2.76 65.83
C SER A 18 45.97 3.74 67.02
N GLU A 19 46.60 4.90 66.86
CA GLU A 19 46.77 5.93 67.91
C GLU A 19 45.69 7.03 67.85
N GLY A 20 45.04 7.21 66.70
CA GLY A 20 44.12 8.33 66.42
C GLY A 20 42.78 7.92 65.81
N ARG A 21 42.28 6.71 66.11
CA ARG A 21 41.14 6.07 65.43
C ARG A 21 39.88 6.95 65.36
N ASP A 22 39.49 7.57 66.48
CA ASP A 22 38.28 8.39 66.54
C ASP A 22 38.40 9.67 65.70
N GLU A 23 39.60 10.25 65.65
CA GLU A 23 39.89 11.43 64.84
C GLU A 23 39.88 11.09 63.34
N TYR A 24 40.44 9.94 62.95
CA TYR A 24 40.35 9.43 61.57
C TYR A 24 38.89 9.13 61.19
N GLN A 25 38.11 8.47 62.06
CA GLN A 25 36.69 8.18 61.81
C GLN A 25 35.87 9.46 61.66
N MET A 26 36.12 10.47 62.50
CA MET A 26 35.45 11.76 62.43
C MET A 26 35.77 12.50 61.13
N LEU A 27 37.04 12.50 60.71
CA LEU A 27 37.49 13.12 59.47
C LEU A 27 36.85 12.46 58.24
N VAL A 28 36.85 11.13 58.21
CA VAL A 28 36.30 10.34 57.11
C VAL A 28 34.77 10.44 57.00
N THR A 29 34.05 10.44 58.12
CA THR A 29 32.58 10.50 58.14
C THR A 29 32.05 11.85 57.63
N ASN A 30 32.84 12.92 57.79
CA ASN A 30 32.51 14.29 57.36
C ASN A 30 33.31 14.73 56.12
N ALA A 31 33.81 13.77 55.33
CA ALA A 31 34.63 14.06 54.15
C ALA A 31 33.92 14.86 53.06
N ASP A 32 32.58 14.82 53.02
CA ASP A 32 31.72 15.65 52.15
C ASP A 32 31.82 17.15 52.48
N ARG A 33 32.19 17.47 53.72
CA ARG A 33 32.33 18.84 54.25
C ARG A 33 33.79 19.27 54.38
N TYR A 34 34.71 18.52 53.76
CA TYR A 34 36.15 18.81 53.73
C TYR A 34 36.61 19.13 52.30
N ASP A 35 37.09 20.36 52.09
CA ASP A 35 37.49 20.81 50.75
C ASP A 35 38.66 20.01 50.15
N ASN A 36 39.62 19.57 50.98
CA ASN A 36 40.83 18.86 50.51
C ASN A 36 40.73 17.33 50.66
N LYS A 37 39.78 16.70 49.96
CA LYS A 37 39.57 15.23 50.02
C LYS A 37 40.82 14.41 49.67
N ILE A 38 41.74 14.93 48.86
CA ILE A 38 43.00 14.24 48.51
C ILE A 38 43.88 14.05 49.75
N GLU A 39 43.94 15.05 50.65
CA GLU A 39 44.71 14.94 51.88
C GLU A 39 44.17 13.84 52.81
N ILE A 40 42.85 13.64 52.86
CA ILE A 40 42.26 12.53 53.63
C ILE A 40 42.77 11.18 53.09
N PHE A 41 42.78 11.01 51.77
CA PHE A 41 43.30 9.78 51.15
C PHE A 41 44.82 9.59 51.40
N GLU A 42 45.61 10.66 51.32
CA GLU A 42 47.05 10.61 51.62
C GLU A 42 47.35 10.30 53.09
N LEU A 43 46.50 10.75 54.03
CA LEU A 43 46.59 10.38 55.45
C LEU A 43 46.28 8.90 55.68
N LEU A 44 45.27 8.36 54.99
CA LEU A 44 44.92 6.94 55.07
C LEU A 44 46.00 6.04 54.44
N GLY A 45 46.53 6.40 53.27
CA GLY A 45 47.49 5.62 52.48
C GLY A 45 48.94 5.61 52.98
N ARG A 46 49.22 6.06 54.20
CA ARG A 46 50.59 6.12 54.74
C ARG A 46 51.13 4.72 55.08
N LYS A 47 52.43 4.50 54.82
CA LYS A 47 53.12 3.23 55.12
C LYS A 47 53.08 2.81 56.60
N CYS A 48 52.85 3.75 57.52
CA CYS A 48 52.74 3.47 58.96
C CYS A 48 51.40 2.81 59.35
N ASN A 49 50.40 2.81 58.45
CA ASN A 49 49.07 2.31 58.73
C ASN A 49 48.92 0.86 58.25
N ALA A 50 48.35 0.00 59.09
CA ALA A 50 48.04 -1.38 58.70
C ALA A 50 46.84 -1.42 57.75
N LEU A 51 46.89 -2.31 56.73
CA LEU A 51 45.85 -2.39 55.71
C LEU A 51 44.48 -2.74 56.30
N SER A 52 44.44 -3.63 57.28
CA SER A 52 43.24 -4.01 58.03
C SER A 52 42.53 -2.85 58.73
N GLU A 53 43.26 -1.80 59.11
CA GLU A 53 42.72 -0.57 59.71
C GLU A 53 42.32 0.46 58.66
N VAL A 54 43.08 0.54 57.56
CA VAL A 54 42.83 1.47 56.45
C VAL A 54 41.54 1.11 55.72
N MET A 55 41.25 -0.18 55.50
CA MET A 55 40.16 -0.62 54.63
C MET A 55 38.74 -0.19 55.08
N PRO A 56 38.32 -0.37 56.35
CA PRO A 56 37.01 0.09 56.81
C PRO A 56 36.84 1.62 56.75
N LEU A 57 37.91 2.36 57.06
CA LEU A 57 37.94 3.82 56.96
C LEU A 57 37.90 4.27 55.51
N LEU A 58 38.63 3.60 54.61
CA LEU A 58 38.62 3.88 53.18
C LEU A 58 37.23 3.62 52.58
N PHE A 59 36.52 2.58 53.00
CA PHE A 59 35.13 2.34 52.60
C PHE A 59 34.20 3.47 53.05
N THR A 60 34.30 3.87 54.32
CA THR A 60 33.50 5.00 54.86
C THR A 60 33.81 6.29 54.09
N PHE A 61 35.09 6.53 53.77
CA PHE A 61 35.52 7.69 52.99
C PHE A 61 34.93 7.67 51.59
N CYS A 62 35.05 6.54 50.89
CA CYS A 62 34.48 6.37 49.55
C CYS A 62 32.97 6.58 49.53
N SER A 63 32.25 6.19 50.58
CA SER A 63 30.79 6.38 50.69
C SER A 63 30.36 7.86 50.78
N LYS A 64 31.30 8.77 51.06
CA LYS A 64 31.08 10.23 51.13
C LYS A 64 31.60 10.97 49.90
N LEU A 65 32.23 10.27 48.96
CA LEU A 65 32.68 10.85 47.70
C LEU A 65 31.49 11.02 46.73
N SER A 66 31.69 11.84 45.72
CA SER A 66 30.72 12.13 44.66
C SER A 66 31.29 11.75 43.29
N ILE A 67 30.44 11.79 42.26
CA ILE A 67 30.85 11.49 40.88
C ILE A 67 31.88 12.50 40.34
N ASP A 68 31.95 13.70 40.93
CA ASP A 68 32.86 14.78 40.53
C ASP A 68 34.31 14.55 41.03
N ASP A 69 34.50 13.60 41.96
CA ASP A 69 35.81 13.26 42.53
C ASP A 69 36.59 12.23 41.65
N GLU A 70 36.38 12.24 40.33
CA GLU A 70 36.85 11.21 39.39
C GLU A 70 38.37 10.94 39.46
N HIS A 71 39.18 12.00 39.57
CA HIS A 71 40.63 11.87 39.70
C HIS A 71 41.05 11.19 41.01
N LEU A 72 40.33 11.43 42.11
CA LEU A 72 40.59 10.80 43.41
C LEU A 72 40.15 9.33 43.40
N LEU A 73 39.01 9.02 42.79
CA LEU A 73 38.56 7.64 42.58
C LEU A 73 39.60 6.84 41.77
N GLY A 74 40.19 7.46 40.73
CA GLY A 74 41.30 6.87 39.98
C GLY A 74 42.52 6.52 40.85
N LYS A 75 42.93 7.43 41.74
CA LYS A 75 44.04 7.19 42.69
C LYS A 75 43.72 6.07 43.70
N ILE A 76 42.49 6.00 44.19
CA ILE A 76 42.02 4.95 45.10
C ILE A 76 42.11 3.58 44.42
N ILE A 77 41.72 3.49 43.14
CA ILE A 77 41.81 2.26 42.37
C ILE A 77 43.26 1.85 42.12
N ASP A 78 44.14 2.81 41.77
CA ASP A 78 45.57 2.54 41.59
C ASP A 78 46.23 2.05 42.90
N PHE A 79 45.82 2.59 44.05
CA PHE A 79 46.24 2.09 45.37
C PHE A 79 45.80 0.64 45.60
N MET A 80 44.54 0.31 45.34
CA MET A 80 44.05 -1.07 45.44
C MET A 80 44.77 -2.01 44.46
N ARG A 81 45.12 -1.54 43.25
CA ARG A 81 45.92 -2.30 42.28
C ARG A 81 47.34 -2.56 42.77
N GLY A 82 47.90 -1.71 43.62
CA GLY A 82 49.21 -1.87 44.23
C GLY A 82 49.27 -2.93 45.33
N CYS A 83 48.12 -3.39 45.84
CA CYS A 83 48.04 -4.30 46.99
C CYS A 83 47.94 -5.80 46.62
N LYS A 84 48.53 -6.23 45.48
CA LYS A 84 48.26 -7.54 44.87
C LYS A 84 48.64 -8.78 45.70
N ASP A 85 49.56 -8.64 46.66
CA ASP A 85 50.11 -9.76 47.45
C ASP A 85 49.32 -10.06 48.74
N ILE A 86 48.10 -9.55 48.88
CA ILE A 86 47.23 -9.84 50.02
C ILE A 86 46.76 -11.30 50.00
N ASN A 87 46.96 -11.99 51.13
CA ASN A 87 46.47 -13.35 51.38
C ASN A 87 45.29 -13.40 52.38
N SER A 88 44.97 -12.28 53.05
CA SER A 88 43.83 -12.20 53.96
C SER A 88 42.51 -12.11 53.18
N ARG A 89 41.57 -13.00 53.49
CA ARG A 89 40.23 -13.00 52.89
C ARG A 89 39.42 -11.76 53.28
N GLU A 90 39.51 -11.33 54.54
CA GLU A 90 38.79 -10.15 55.05
C GLU A 90 39.22 -8.86 54.35
N GLU A 91 40.53 -8.71 54.08
CA GLU A 91 41.06 -7.54 53.38
C GLU A 91 40.62 -7.53 51.91
N CYS A 92 40.60 -8.69 51.25
CA CYS A 92 40.04 -8.82 49.89
C CYS A 92 38.54 -8.46 49.86
N GLU A 93 37.75 -8.88 50.86
CA GLU A 93 36.32 -8.56 50.94
C GLU A 93 36.07 -7.05 51.09
N TRP A 94 36.88 -6.35 51.88
CA TRP A 94 36.79 -4.89 51.96
C TRP A 94 37.16 -4.20 50.65
N ILE A 95 38.22 -4.65 49.97
CA ILE A 95 38.61 -4.12 48.66
C ILE A 95 37.47 -4.28 47.66
N ILE A 96 36.82 -5.44 47.62
CA ILE A 96 35.65 -5.67 46.75
C ILE A 96 34.48 -4.74 47.11
N LYS A 97 34.14 -4.59 48.40
CA LYS A 97 33.08 -3.66 48.83
C LYS A 97 33.35 -2.22 48.35
N ILE A 98 34.60 -1.76 48.45
CA ILE A 98 35.02 -0.44 47.98
C ILE A 98 34.92 -0.36 46.45
N LEU A 99 35.43 -1.35 45.72
CA LEU A 99 35.36 -1.39 44.26
C LEU A 99 33.92 -1.35 43.75
N PHE A 100 33.01 -2.13 44.35
CA PHE A 100 31.60 -2.15 43.96
C PHE A 100 30.86 -0.85 44.32
N LEU A 101 31.24 -0.17 45.41
CA LEU A 101 30.74 1.16 45.74
C LEU A 101 31.16 2.19 44.68
N ILE A 102 32.41 2.13 44.20
CA ILE A 102 32.90 3.01 43.11
C ILE A 102 32.20 2.68 41.78
N VAL A 103 31.96 1.39 41.51
CA VAL A 103 31.17 0.95 40.34
C VAL A 103 29.76 1.53 40.42
N GLU A 104 29.12 1.51 41.59
CA GLU A 104 27.81 2.08 41.82
C GLU A 104 27.75 3.60 41.59
N MET A 105 28.74 4.33 42.10
CA MET A 105 28.85 5.77 41.88
C MET A 105 29.08 6.12 40.41
N SER A 106 29.69 5.23 39.62
CA SER A 106 30.04 5.48 38.21
C SER A 106 29.01 4.95 37.19
N LYS A 107 27.81 4.56 37.65
CA LYS A 107 26.72 4.01 36.83
C LYS A 107 26.11 5.00 35.81
N GLU A 108 26.19 6.31 36.05
CA GLU A 108 25.45 7.33 35.26
C GLU A 108 26.23 7.95 34.07
N LYS A 109 27.56 7.93 34.07
CA LYS A 109 28.34 8.45 32.92
C LYS A 109 28.41 7.41 31.79
N ARG A 110 27.70 7.67 30.68
CA ARG A 110 27.87 6.94 29.41
C ARG A 110 29.24 7.29 28.80
N LYS A 111 30.05 6.23 28.60
CA LYS A 111 31.27 6.14 27.75
C LYS A 111 32.54 6.81 28.28
N GLY A 112 33.54 5.96 28.58
CA GLY A 112 34.95 6.28 28.29
C GLY A 112 35.84 6.81 29.42
N SER A 113 35.83 6.25 30.63
CA SER A 113 36.84 6.58 31.65
C SER A 113 37.83 5.44 31.83
N GLY A 114 39.14 5.73 31.84
CA GLY A 114 40.19 4.75 32.18
C GLY A 114 39.98 4.11 33.56
N ILE A 115 39.11 4.68 34.38
CA ILE A 115 38.64 4.13 35.66
C ILE A 115 37.87 2.82 35.50
N ARG A 116 36.99 2.66 34.49
CA ARG A 116 36.25 1.39 34.31
C ARG A 116 37.18 0.22 33.98
N LEU A 117 38.15 0.43 33.09
CA LEU A 117 39.16 -0.59 32.76
C LEU A 117 39.99 -0.96 34.00
N LYS A 118 40.43 0.03 34.77
CA LYS A 118 41.17 -0.19 36.02
C LYS A 118 40.32 -0.91 37.07
N LEU A 119 39.03 -0.57 37.20
CA LEU A 119 38.07 -1.23 38.09
C LEU A 119 37.90 -2.70 37.71
N THR A 120 37.62 -2.98 36.43
CA THR A 120 37.45 -4.35 35.93
C THR A 120 38.71 -5.19 36.16
N GLU A 121 39.90 -4.64 35.92
CA GLU A 121 41.17 -5.33 36.21
C GLU A 121 41.36 -5.62 37.70
N CYS A 122 41.03 -4.66 38.58
CA CYS A 122 41.12 -4.87 40.03
C CYS A 122 40.11 -5.90 40.53
N ILE A 123 38.86 -5.82 40.05
CA ILE A 123 37.80 -6.78 40.38
C ILE A 123 38.20 -8.19 39.93
N LYS A 124 38.87 -8.33 38.78
CA LYS A 124 39.42 -9.64 38.35
C LYS A 124 40.44 -10.20 39.36
N ILE A 125 41.38 -9.37 39.82
CA ILE A 125 42.45 -9.80 40.75
C ILE A 125 41.88 -10.30 42.09
N TYR A 126 40.93 -9.57 42.66
CA TYR A 126 40.41 -9.87 44.01
C TYR A 126 39.14 -10.74 43.99
N GLY A 127 38.39 -10.71 42.89
CA GLY A 127 37.14 -11.44 42.73
C GLY A 127 37.31 -12.95 42.60
N GLU A 128 38.48 -13.44 42.18
CA GLU A 128 38.79 -14.89 42.20
C GLU A 128 38.97 -15.44 43.63
N LYS A 129 39.26 -14.57 44.61
CA LYS A 129 39.52 -14.94 46.01
C LYS A 129 38.30 -14.73 46.93
N THR A 130 37.22 -14.13 46.43
CA THR A 130 36.08 -13.66 47.22
C THR A 130 34.74 -13.91 46.51
N GLY A 131 33.64 -14.08 47.25
CA GLY A 131 32.32 -14.30 46.66
C GLY A 131 31.70 -13.00 46.14
N ILE A 132 31.96 -12.64 44.87
CA ILE A 132 31.48 -11.36 44.30
C ILE A 132 30.07 -11.43 43.71
N VAL A 133 29.51 -12.63 43.57
CA VAL A 133 28.21 -12.84 42.90
C VAL A 133 27.06 -12.14 43.63
N SER A 134 27.04 -12.15 44.97
CA SER A 134 26.02 -11.41 45.75
C SER A 134 26.03 -9.92 45.42
N HIS A 135 27.21 -9.31 45.35
CA HIS A 135 27.37 -7.91 44.99
C HIS A 135 26.93 -7.62 43.54
N LEU A 136 27.15 -8.55 42.61
CA LEU A 136 26.65 -8.43 41.24
C LEU A 136 25.12 -8.47 41.19
N ILE A 137 24.50 -9.35 41.98
CA ILE A 137 23.02 -9.44 42.09
C ILE A 137 22.46 -8.13 42.66
N ASP A 138 23.08 -7.57 43.70
CA ASP A 138 22.66 -6.29 44.28
C ASP A 138 22.74 -5.15 43.25
N LEU A 139 23.83 -5.09 42.45
CA LEU A 139 23.98 -4.11 41.38
C LEU A 139 22.89 -4.21 40.30
N MET A 140 22.32 -5.40 40.07
CA MET A 140 21.20 -5.58 39.12
C MET A 140 19.89 -4.94 39.59
N SER A 141 19.80 -4.48 40.83
CA SER A 141 18.64 -3.69 41.27
C SER A 141 18.65 -2.26 40.70
N SER A 142 19.76 -1.83 40.08
CA SER A 142 19.89 -0.50 39.46
C SER A 142 19.42 -0.45 38.00
N LYS A 143 18.98 0.72 37.52
CA LYS A 143 18.44 0.91 36.16
C LYS A 143 19.44 0.60 35.02
N SER A 144 20.74 0.61 35.28
CA SER A 144 21.82 0.33 34.31
C SER A 144 22.74 -0.82 34.77
N GLY A 145 22.19 -1.73 35.60
CA GLY A 145 22.95 -2.85 36.17
C GLY A 145 23.56 -3.74 35.09
N GLY A 146 22.80 -4.08 34.04
CA GLY A 146 23.27 -4.95 32.95
C GLY A 146 24.54 -4.46 32.27
N ASP A 147 24.53 -3.23 31.73
CA ASP A 147 25.69 -2.64 31.01
C ASP A 147 26.95 -2.52 31.88
N THR A 148 26.76 -2.42 33.20
CA THR A 148 27.84 -2.25 34.17
C THR A 148 28.44 -3.60 34.57
N ILE A 149 27.62 -4.65 34.63
CA ILE A 149 28.02 -5.99 35.06
C ILE A 149 28.69 -6.76 33.93
N TRP A 150 28.28 -6.56 32.68
CA TRP A 150 28.82 -7.32 31.53
C TRP A 150 30.36 -7.33 31.47
N PRO A 151 31.08 -6.18 31.53
CA PRO A 151 32.54 -6.18 31.46
C PRO A 151 33.22 -6.97 32.59
N ILE A 152 32.58 -7.06 33.77
CA ILE A 152 33.10 -7.80 34.93
C ILE A 152 32.98 -9.31 34.71
N LEU A 153 31.83 -9.75 34.15
CA LEU A 153 31.62 -11.15 33.77
C LEU A 153 32.55 -11.55 32.62
N GLU A 154 32.71 -10.69 31.62
CA GLU A 154 33.61 -10.92 30.48
C GLU A 154 35.09 -11.04 30.92
N SER A 155 35.53 -10.25 31.90
CA SER A 155 36.91 -10.31 32.40
C SER A 155 37.18 -11.49 33.34
N THR A 156 36.13 -12.12 33.87
CA THR A 156 36.21 -13.11 34.96
C THR A 156 35.33 -14.34 34.66
N PRO A 157 35.73 -15.23 33.73
CA PRO A 157 34.87 -16.36 33.34
C PRO A 157 34.56 -17.37 34.46
N SER A 158 35.44 -17.47 35.47
CA SER A 158 35.32 -18.44 36.59
C SER A 158 34.06 -18.24 37.44
N ILE A 159 33.55 -17.01 37.55
CA ILE A 159 32.36 -16.68 38.34
C ILE A 159 31.04 -16.82 37.56
N CYS A 160 31.10 -16.93 36.22
CA CYS A 160 29.90 -16.93 35.38
C CYS A 160 28.94 -18.08 35.72
N GLY A 161 29.47 -19.28 36.02
CA GLY A 161 28.65 -20.43 36.40
C GLY A 161 27.98 -20.28 37.78
N GLU A 162 28.63 -19.61 38.73
CA GLU A 162 28.02 -19.28 40.03
C GLU A 162 26.99 -18.16 39.87
N PHE A 163 27.29 -17.16 39.05
CA PHE A 163 26.38 -16.07 38.72
C PHE A 163 25.07 -16.58 38.11
N VAL A 164 25.13 -17.43 37.07
CA VAL A 164 23.94 -18.02 36.45
C VAL A 164 23.09 -18.79 37.47
N ARG A 165 23.72 -19.56 38.37
CA ARG A 165 23.02 -20.26 39.46
C ARG A 165 22.33 -19.30 40.44
N ALA A 166 22.99 -18.21 40.81
CA ALA A 166 22.40 -17.20 41.68
C ALA A 166 21.25 -16.43 41.03
N CYS A 167 21.31 -16.25 39.69
CA CYS A 167 20.26 -15.59 38.92
C CYS A 167 18.95 -16.36 38.95
N MET A 168 18.98 -17.70 38.90
CA MET A 168 17.77 -18.54 38.91
C MET A 168 16.83 -18.26 40.09
N ASN A 169 17.34 -17.79 41.22
CA ASN A 169 16.55 -17.50 42.41
C ASN A 169 15.95 -16.07 42.42
N GLN A 170 16.14 -15.27 41.37
CA GLN A 170 15.76 -13.86 41.34
C GLN A 170 14.37 -13.63 40.73
N THR A 171 13.46 -13.07 41.54
CA THR A 171 12.06 -12.81 41.14
C THR A 171 11.75 -11.34 40.85
N SER A 172 12.65 -10.41 41.22
CA SER A 172 12.43 -8.97 41.04
C SER A 172 12.37 -8.57 39.57
N GLN A 173 11.31 -7.85 39.17
CA GLN A 173 11.13 -7.36 37.80
C GLN A 173 12.31 -6.53 37.29
N THR A 174 12.90 -5.67 38.14
CA THR A 174 14.06 -4.84 37.78
C THR A 174 15.29 -5.70 37.50
N VAL A 175 15.51 -6.71 38.35
CA VAL A 175 16.62 -7.65 38.21
C VAL A 175 16.44 -8.49 36.96
N GLN A 176 15.26 -9.07 36.75
CA GLN A 176 14.95 -9.85 35.55
C GLN A 176 15.06 -9.02 34.28
N LYS A 177 14.67 -7.75 34.30
CA LYS A 177 14.87 -6.87 33.13
C LYS A 177 16.36 -6.69 32.80
N ASN A 178 17.23 -6.53 33.79
CA ASN A 178 18.68 -6.49 33.57
C ASN A 178 19.23 -7.86 33.12
N LEU A 179 18.72 -8.96 33.68
CA LEU A 179 19.06 -10.32 33.24
C LEU A 179 18.71 -10.58 31.79
N SER A 180 17.57 -10.06 31.31
CA SER A 180 17.14 -10.22 29.92
C SER A 180 18.13 -9.63 28.90
N VAL A 181 19.02 -8.73 29.34
CA VAL A 181 20.11 -8.18 28.51
C VAL A 181 21.41 -8.97 28.69
N LEU A 182 21.70 -9.44 29.90
CA LEU A 182 22.95 -10.13 30.25
C LEU A 182 22.99 -11.60 29.80
N LEU A 183 21.91 -12.35 30.00
CA LEU A 183 21.89 -13.80 29.72
C LEU A 183 22.12 -14.12 28.24
N PRO A 184 21.57 -13.39 27.25
CA PRO A 184 21.88 -13.62 25.85
C PRO A 184 23.36 -13.41 25.54
N GLN A 185 23.96 -12.31 26.03
CA GLN A 185 25.38 -12.02 25.86
C GLN A 185 26.27 -13.10 26.49
N LEU A 186 25.88 -13.59 27.67
CA LEU A 186 26.61 -14.66 28.34
C LEU A 186 26.50 -15.98 27.57
N SER A 187 25.31 -16.32 27.07
CA SER A 187 25.10 -17.53 26.27
C SER A 187 25.84 -17.51 24.93
N GLU A 188 26.10 -16.33 24.36
CA GLU A 188 26.88 -16.20 23.12
C GLU A 188 28.35 -16.63 23.32
N ARG A 189 28.91 -16.38 24.51
CA ARG A 189 30.32 -16.71 24.83
C ARG A 189 30.50 -18.00 25.62
N HIS A 190 29.54 -18.33 26.46
CA HIS A 190 29.58 -19.42 27.44
C HIS A 190 28.30 -20.27 27.35
N ALA A 191 27.99 -20.77 26.15
CA ALA A 191 26.80 -21.59 25.90
C ALA A 191 26.76 -22.86 26.77
N GLU A 192 27.93 -23.38 27.17
CA GLU A 192 28.07 -24.55 28.05
C GLU A 192 27.36 -24.38 29.40
N LEU A 193 27.16 -23.15 29.87
CA LEU A 193 26.48 -22.85 31.13
C LEU A 193 24.96 -23.02 31.05
N PHE A 194 24.41 -23.12 29.84
CA PHE A 194 22.97 -23.17 29.58
C PHE A 194 22.54 -24.53 28.99
N CYS A 195 23.43 -25.53 28.95
CA CYS A 195 23.14 -26.85 28.38
C CYS A 195 22.04 -27.64 29.10
N ASP A 196 21.87 -27.39 30.40
CA ASP A 196 20.77 -27.92 31.21
C ASP A 196 19.60 -26.93 31.15
N TYR A 197 19.11 -26.66 29.94
CA TYR A 197 18.14 -25.60 29.68
C TYR A 197 16.80 -25.84 30.39
N GLU A 198 16.49 -27.08 30.75
CA GLU A 198 15.31 -27.48 31.53
C GLU A 198 15.31 -26.89 32.95
N LYS A 199 16.48 -26.49 33.47
CA LYS A 199 16.57 -25.80 34.78
C LYS A 199 16.07 -24.36 34.71
N PHE A 200 15.84 -23.81 33.52
CA PHE A 200 15.43 -22.42 33.31
C PHE A 200 13.95 -22.27 32.94
N ASP A 201 13.15 -23.34 33.09
CA ASP A 201 11.72 -23.34 32.74
C ASP A 201 10.94 -22.18 33.39
N GLU A 202 11.26 -21.82 34.65
CA GLU A 202 10.64 -20.67 35.34
C GLU A 202 10.87 -19.33 34.62
N PHE A 203 12.02 -19.16 33.95
CA PHE A 203 12.29 -17.97 33.14
C PHE A 203 11.66 -18.06 31.75
N CYS A 204 11.61 -19.25 31.18
CA CYS A 204 10.98 -19.50 29.88
C CYS A 204 9.45 -19.32 29.92
N ASP A 205 8.84 -19.61 31.07
CA ASP A 205 7.41 -19.42 31.34
C ASP A 205 7.10 -18.19 32.21
N SER A 206 8.07 -17.30 32.36
CA SER A 206 7.91 -16.04 33.09
C SER A 206 6.72 -15.21 32.57
N GLU A 207 5.99 -14.58 33.49
CA GLU A 207 4.94 -13.59 33.17
C GLU A 207 5.49 -12.40 32.35
N TYR A 208 6.79 -12.13 32.46
CA TYR A 208 7.44 -11.05 31.75
C TYR A 208 7.86 -11.47 30.35
N PHE A 209 7.21 -10.90 29.34
CA PHE A 209 7.51 -11.19 27.93
C PHE A 209 8.99 -10.97 27.53
N PHE A 210 9.71 -10.06 28.20
CA PHE A 210 11.12 -9.77 27.91
C PHE A 210 12.05 -10.90 28.37
N MET A 211 11.69 -11.63 29.44
CA MET A 211 12.43 -12.84 29.86
C MET A 211 12.22 -13.97 28.87
N ARG A 212 10.97 -14.24 28.50
CA ARG A 212 10.63 -15.24 27.47
C ARG A 212 11.31 -14.93 26.12
N SER A 213 11.34 -13.65 25.74
CA SER A 213 12.05 -13.19 24.53
C SER A 213 13.57 -13.34 24.63
N CYS A 214 14.16 -13.09 25.81
CA CYS A 214 15.59 -13.29 26.07
C CYS A 214 15.99 -14.75 25.87
N PHE A 215 15.20 -15.69 26.40
CA PHE A 215 15.50 -17.11 26.27
C PHE A 215 15.45 -17.63 24.82
N LEU A 216 14.69 -16.99 23.93
CA LEU A 216 14.76 -17.30 22.50
C LEU A 216 16.14 -17.01 21.88
N GLU A 217 16.86 -15.99 22.38
CA GLU A 217 18.24 -15.72 21.94
C GLU A 217 19.22 -16.73 22.55
N VAL A 218 19.03 -17.09 23.82
CA VAL A 218 19.82 -18.13 24.49
C VAL A 218 19.67 -19.46 23.75
N TYR A 219 18.44 -19.85 23.39
CA TYR A 219 18.15 -21.04 22.59
C TYR A 219 18.83 -21.01 21.22
N MET A 220 18.85 -19.85 20.53
CA MET A 220 19.58 -19.72 19.27
C MET A 220 21.08 -20.00 19.42
N ASN A 221 21.69 -19.50 20.50
CA ASN A 221 23.11 -19.71 20.80
C ASN A 221 23.39 -21.18 21.16
N LEU A 222 22.51 -21.80 21.95
CA LEU A 222 22.57 -23.23 22.27
C LEU A 222 22.45 -24.12 21.03
N VAL A 223 21.55 -23.80 20.09
CA VAL A 223 21.47 -24.50 18.80
C VAL A 223 22.81 -24.42 18.05
N GLY A 224 23.47 -23.27 18.06
CA GLY A 224 24.81 -23.12 17.48
C GLY A 224 25.88 -23.96 18.19
N TYR A 225 25.83 -24.03 19.51
CA TYR A 225 26.72 -24.84 20.34
C TYR A 225 26.53 -26.35 20.09
N PHE A 226 25.29 -26.85 20.17
CA PHE A 226 24.98 -28.26 19.94
C PHE A 226 25.28 -28.70 18.49
N LYS A 227 25.07 -27.81 17.52
CA LYS A 227 25.50 -28.05 16.13
C LYS A 227 27.02 -28.25 16.03
N THR A 228 27.81 -27.41 16.71
CA THR A 228 29.28 -27.54 16.75
C THR A 228 29.71 -28.85 17.41
N ASN A 229 28.99 -29.27 18.45
CA ASN A 229 29.24 -30.52 19.17
C ASN A 229 28.59 -31.77 18.56
N ARG A 230 27.88 -31.63 17.43
CA ARG A 230 27.16 -32.71 16.72
C ARG A 230 26.06 -33.40 17.55
N ASP A 231 25.47 -32.69 18.51
CA ASP A 231 24.32 -33.18 19.28
C ASP A 231 23.01 -32.76 18.57
N VAL A 232 22.50 -33.64 17.70
CA VAL A 232 21.34 -33.35 16.86
C VAL A 232 20.02 -33.46 17.64
N GLU A 233 19.98 -34.30 18.69
CA GLU A 233 18.78 -34.53 19.50
C GLU A 233 18.44 -33.26 20.29
N LYS A 234 19.37 -32.78 21.13
CA LYS A 234 19.17 -31.55 21.90
C LYS A 234 18.95 -30.32 21.02
N MET A 235 19.59 -30.29 19.85
CA MET A 235 19.36 -29.22 18.88
C MET A 235 17.91 -29.22 18.38
N ASN A 236 17.35 -30.39 18.08
CA ASN A 236 15.97 -30.53 17.62
C ASN A 236 14.97 -30.20 18.74
N ASP A 237 15.24 -30.61 19.98
CA ASP A 237 14.39 -30.29 21.13
C ASP A 237 14.28 -28.77 21.34
N ILE A 238 15.41 -28.05 21.25
CA ILE A 238 15.41 -26.59 21.36
C ILE A 238 14.68 -25.94 20.18
N ILE A 239 14.80 -26.48 18.97
CA ILE A 239 14.05 -25.98 17.81
C ILE A 239 12.54 -26.13 18.05
N ASP A 240 12.08 -27.25 18.61
CA ASP A 240 10.68 -27.47 18.95
C ASP A 240 10.19 -26.47 20.01
N LEU A 241 11.00 -26.18 21.03
CA LEU A 241 10.71 -25.13 22.03
C LEU A 241 10.57 -23.74 21.39
N ILE A 242 11.43 -23.39 20.41
CA ILE A 242 11.32 -22.12 19.68
C ILE A 242 10.02 -22.09 18.85
N VAL A 243 9.65 -23.20 18.20
CA VAL A 243 8.41 -23.31 17.41
C VAL A 243 7.18 -23.14 18.30
N GLU A 244 7.17 -23.73 19.50
CA GLU A 244 6.08 -23.56 20.47
C GLU A 244 5.82 -22.07 20.78
N ARG A 245 6.90 -21.29 20.95
CA ARG A 245 6.81 -19.85 21.26
C ARG A 245 6.26 -18.99 20.11
N MET A 246 6.04 -19.55 18.92
CA MET A 246 5.28 -18.87 17.86
C MET A 246 3.79 -18.71 18.20
N SER A 247 3.28 -19.47 19.18
CA SER A 247 1.91 -19.38 19.70
C SER A 247 1.83 -18.68 21.06
N ASP A 248 2.86 -17.93 21.45
CA ASP A 248 2.90 -17.17 22.70
C ASP A 248 1.76 -16.14 22.81
N THR A 249 1.30 -15.90 24.03
CA THR A 249 0.22 -14.93 24.32
C THR A 249 0.58 -13.52 23.87
N TYR A 250 1.85 -13.12 23.96
CA TYR A 250 2.34 -11.79 23.65
C TYR A 250 2.98 -11.72 22.26
N PHE A 251 2.61 -10.70 21.48
CA PHE A 251 3.00 -10.61 20.08
C PHE A 251 4.51 -10.41 19.84
N LEU A 252 5.22 -9.72 20.73
CA LEU A 252 6.67 -9.52 20.57
C LEU A 252 7.45 -10.84 20.72
N VAL A 253 6.99 -11.77 21.57
CA VAL A 253 7.62 -13.08 21.72
C VAL A 253 7.43 -13.90 20.44
N ARG A 254 6.19 -13.95 19.91
CA ARG A 254 5.89 -14.61 18.62
C ARG A 254 6.73 -14.04 17.47
N GLN A 255 6.83 -12.71 17.41
CA GLN A 255 7.65 -12.02 16.41
C GLN A 255 9.15 -12.35 16.57
N LYS A 256 9.64 -12.43 17.81
CA LYS A 256 11.02 -12.79 18.11
C LYS A 256 11.31 -14.24 17.74
N ALA A 257 10.40 -15.18 18.04
CA ALA A 257 10.52 -16.58 17.67
C ALA A 257 10.65 -16.75 16.14
N LEU A 258 9.78 -16.10 15.37
CA LEU A 258 9.87 -16.05 13.90
C LEU A 258 11.22 -15.48 13.42
N HIS A 259 11.70 -14.41 14.06
CA HIS A 259 12.99 -13.82 13.70
C HIS A 259 14.17 -14.78 13.97
N ILE A 260 14.17 -15.46 15.12
CA ILE A 260 15.19 -16.45 15.48
C ILE A 260 15.16 -17.63 14.51
N LEU A 261 13.98 -18.17 14.19
CA LEU A 261 13.85 -19.25 13.19
C LEU A 261 14.42 -18.83 11.83
N GLY A 262 14.18 -17.58 11.41
CA GLY A 262 14.80 -17.02 10.20
C GLY A 262 16.33 -17.03 10.25
N ALA A 263 16.93 -16.58 11.35
CA ALA A 263 18.38 -16.63 11.53
C ALA A 263 18.92 -18.08 11.53
N LEU A 264 18.16 -19.04 12.08
CA LEU A 264 18.53 -20.45 12.06
C LEU A 264 18.47 -21.06 10.65
N PHE A 265 17.51 -20.65 9.81
CA PHE A 265 17.48 -21.01 8.39
C PHE A 265 18.71 -20.46 7.65
N GLU A 266 19.02 -19.18 7.80
CA GLU A 266 20.19 -18.54 7.16
C GLU A 266 21.51 -19.21 7.55
N ARG A 267 21.62 -19.65 8.81
CA ARG A 267 22.79 -20.37 9.34
C ARG A 267 22.80 -21.86 8.99
N ASN A 268 21.80 -22.37 8.26
CA ASN A 268 21.61 -23.80 7.98
C ASN A 268 21.66 -24.67 9.26
N SER A 269 21.06 -24.21 10.35
CA SER A 269 21.08 -24.88 11.66
C SER A 269 19.83 -25.72 11.93
N ILE A 270 18.79 -25.61 11.09
CA ILE A 270 17.60 -26.46 11.19
C ILE A 270 17.87 -27.78 10.45
N SER A 271 17.73 -28.90 11.18
CA SER A 271 17.93 -30.25 10.67
C SER A 271 16.90 -30.59 9.57
N ILE A 272 17.29 -31.43 8.61
CA ILE A 272 16.44 -31.77 7.45
C ILE A 272 15.08 -32.31 7.90
N GLY A 273 15.05 -33.20 8.91
CA GLY A 273 13.81 -33.79 9.43
C GLY A 273 12.87 -32.81 10.14
N LYS A 274 13.36 -31.65 10.59
CA LYS A 274 12.54 -30.62 11.27
C LYS A 274 12.09 -29.48 10.35
N ARG A 275 12.71 -29.30 9.17
CA ARG A 275 12.43 -28.18 8.26
C ARG A 275 10.95 -28.08 7.89
N ALA A 276 10.33 -29.19 7.47
CA ALA A 276 8.92 -29.19 7.09
C ALA A 276 8.00 -28.73 8.22
N HIS A 277 8.24 -29.24 9.44
CA HIS A 277 7.48 -28.85 10.63
C HIS A 277 7.62 -27.35 10.95
N VAL A 278 8.86 -26.83 10.94
CA VAL A 278 9.11 -25.42 11.19
C VAL A 278 8.43 -24.55 10.12
N ILE A 279 8.53 -24.91 8.85
CA ILE A 279 7.92 -24.17 7.75
C ILE A 279 6.40 -24.13 7.89
N ASP A 280 5.74 -25.25 8.19
CA ASP A 280 4.28 -25.27 8.39
C ASP A 280 3.87 -24.40 9.60
N GLY A 281 4.66 -24.43 10.66
CA GLY A 281 4.53 -23.51 11.81
C GLY A 281 4.55 -22.04 11.38
N VAL A 282 5.53 -21.64 10.56
CA VAL A 282 5.64 -20.28 9.99
C VAL A 282 4.45 -19.94 9.12
N CYS A 283 4.05 -20.84 8.20
CA CYS A 283 2.89 -20.63 7.34
C CYS A 283 1.60 -20.39 8.15
N SER A 284 1.44 -21.07 9.29
CA SER A 284 0.28 -20.89 10.19
C SER A 284 0.20 -19.51 10.84
N ARG A 285 1.27 -18.70 10.81
CA ARG A 285 1.33 -17.34 11.37
C ARG A 285 1.10 -16.24 10.33
N ILE A 286 0.86 -16.58 9.07
CA ILE A 286 0.53 -15.60 8.03
C ILE A 286 -0.78 -14.87 8.33
N LEU A 287 -1.75 -15.55 8.97
CA LEU A 287 -3.04 -14.99 9.37
C LEU A 287 -3.08 -14.57 10.85
N ASP A 288 -1.92 -14.26 11.44
CA ASP A 288 -1.84 -13.81 12.83
C ASP A 288 -2.66 -12.54 13.07
N LYS A 289 -3.25 -12.39 14.27
CA LYS A 289 -3.98 -11.17 14.67
C LYS A 289 -3.13 -9.89 14.57
N THR A 290 -1.81 -9.99 14.75
CA THR A 290 -0.91 -8.83 14.81
C THR A 290 -0.11 -8.66 13.52
N VAL A 291 -0.21 -7.47 12.90
CA VAL A 291 0.48 -7.08 11.65
C VAL A 291 2.00 -7.37 11.70
N ALA A 292 2.66 -7.00 12.80
CA ALA A 292 4.10 -7.19 12.95
C ALA A 292 4.53 -8.67 12.89
N VAL A 293 3.68 -9.58 13.37
CA VAL A 293 3.91 -11.03 13.34
C VAL A 293 3.68 -11.57 11.93
N ARG A 294 2.58 -11.18 11.29
CA ARG A 294 2.25 -11.55 9.90
C ARG A 294 3.35 -11.11 8.92
N LYS A 295 3.80 -9.86 8.98
CA LYS A 295 4.94 -9.38 8.18
C LYS A 295 6.17 -10.25 8.34
N ARG A 296 6.49 -10.62 9.58
CA ARG A 296 7.67 -11.44 9.86
C ARG A 296 7.52 -12.87 9.36
N ALA A 297 6.31 -13.45 9.46
CA ALA A 297 6.00 -14.76 8.90
C ALA A 297 6.09 -14.77 7.36
N ILE A 298 5.46 -13.80 6.69
CA ILE A 298 5.50 -13.67 5.22
C ILE A 298 6.94 -13.45 4.75
N GLY A 299 7.67 -12.52 5.36
CA GLY A 299 9.07 -12.27 5.04
C GLY A 299 9.97 -13.51 5.24
N LEU A 300 9.70 -14.32 6.27
CA LEU A 300 10.39 -15.59 6.47
C LEU A 300 10.04 -16.62 5.38
N CYS A 301 8.76 -16.75 5.01
CA CYS A 301 8.36 -17.58 3.87
C CYS A 301 9.06 -17.14 2.57
N CYS A 302 9.20 -15.84 2.32
CA CYS A 302 9.96 -15.31 1.18
C CYS A 302 11.43 -15.74 1.24
N SER A 303 12.08 -15.58 2.40
CA SER A 303 13.50 -15.97 2.58
C SER A 303 13.71 -17.47 2.39
N VAL A 304 12.82 -18.30 2.95
CA VAL A 304 12.86 -19.76 2.80
C VAL A 304 12.63 -20.18 1.34
N LEU A 305 11.70 -19.53 0.65
CA LEU A 305 11.42 -19.80 -0.76
C LEU A 305 12.58 -19.37 -1.67
N ALA A 306 13.19 -18.21 -1.42
CA ALA A 306 14.35 -17.72 -2.17
C ALA A 306 15.62 -18.56 -1.95
N ASN A 307 15.78 -19.13 -0.75
CA ASN A 307 16.93 -19.95 -0.35
C ASN A 307 16.56 -21.43 -0.21
N HIS A 308 15.66 -21.93 -1.06
CA HIS A 308 15.15 -23.30 -0.96
C HIS A 308 16.29 -24.35 -1.04
N PRO A 309 16.16 -25.51 -0.36
CA PRO A 309 17.23 -26.51 -0.33
C PRO A 309 17.39 -27.30 -1.63
N PHE A 310 16.42 -27.22 -2.56
CA PHE A 310 16.37 -27.99 -3.81
C PHE A 310 17.18 -27.35 -4.95
N VAL A 311 18.46 -27.03 -4.73
CA VAL A 311 19.30 -26.25 -5.69
C VAL A 311 19.46 -26.90 -7.06
N SER A 312 19.35 -28.23 -7.14
CA SER A 312 19.39 -28.97 -8.41
C SER A 312 18.18 -28.69 -9.31
N GLU A 313 17.07 -28.21 -8.74
CA GLU A 313 15.85 -27.93 -9.46
C GLU A 313 15.74 -26.44 -9.78
N GLN A 314 15.55 -26.10 -11.06
CA GLN A 314 15.31 -24.71 -11.48
C GLN A 314 13.91 -24.21 -11.09
N THR A 315 12.96 -25.14 -10.90
CA THR A 315 11.57 -24.88 -10.52
C THR A 315 11.17 -25.85 -9.43
N LEU A 316 10.30 -25.42 -8.53
CA LEU A 316 9.77 -26.23 -7.44
C LEU A 316 8.47 -26.93 -7.81
N GLU A 317 8.24 -27.21 -9.09
CA GLU A 317 7.06 -27.94 -9.55
C GLU A 317 7.05 -29.37 -9.01
N LYS A 318 5.85 -29.88 -8.69
CA LYS A 318 5.71 -31.23 -8.16
C LYS A 318 6.21 -32.29 -9.15
N ARG A 319 6.83 -33.33 -8.61
CA ARG A 319 7.33 -34.49 -9.38
C ARG A 319 6.61 -35.76 -8.98
N ALA A 320 6.35 -36.64 -9.95
CA ALA A 320 5.77 -37.94 -9.70
C ALA A 320 6.83 -38.88 -9.11
N VAL A 321 6.57 -39.42 -7.92
CA VAL A 321 7.56 -40.20 -7.16
C VAL A 321 7.35 -41.73 -7.29
N LYS A 322 6.19 -42.17 -7.81
CA LYS A 322 5.78 -43.59 -7.82
C LYS A 322 6.66 -44.51 -8.66
N ASP A 323 7.30 -43.97 -9.71
CA ASP A 323 8.09 -44.74 -10.67
C ASP A 323 9.61 -44.69 -10.40
N ILE A 324 10.02 -44.00 -9.33
CA ILE A 324 11.44 -43.80 -8.97
C ILE A 324 11.92 -45.00 -8.16
N LYS A 325 12.88 -45.74 -8.71
CA LYS A 325 13.44 -46.95 -8.09
C LYS A 325 14.51 -46.66 -7.04
N ASP A 326 15.20 -45.53 -7.15
CA ASP A 326 16.22 -45.11 -6.19
C ASP A 326 15.56 -44.48 -4.95
N GLU A 327 15.87 -45.01 -3.76
CA GLU A 327 15.22 -44.59 -2.52
C GLU A 327 15.62 -43.18 -2.07
N CYS A 328 16.85 -42.76 -2.34
CA CYS A 328 17.34 -41.42 -2.02
C CYS A 328 16.68 -40.37 -2.92
N GLU A 329 16.59 -40.65 -4.22
CA GLU A 329 15.90 -39.82 -5.20
C GLU A 329 14.39 -39.73 -4.90
N ARG A 330 13.77 -40.86 -4.54
CA ARG A 330 12.36 -40.90 -4.11
C ARG A 330 12.12 -39.98 -2.92
N ARG A 331 12.95 -40.07 -1.88
CA ARG A 331 12.85 -39.24 -0.67
C ARG A 331 13.09 -37.76 -0.96
N TYR A 332 14.04 -37.44 -1.84
CA TYR A 332 14.31 -36.05 -2.26
C TYR A 332 13.07 -35.39 -2.90
N TYR A 333 12.39 -36.11 -3.79
CA TYR A 333 11.19 -35.59 -4.46
C TYR A 333 9.93 -35.62 -3.56
N GLU A 334 9.86 -36.52 -2.57
CA GLU A 334 8.86 -36.45 -1.49
C GLU A 334 9.05 -35.15 -0.68
N ASP A 335 10.27 -34.86 -0.21
CA ASP A 335 10.59 -33.63 0.53
C ASP A 335 10.29 -32.36 -0.31
N LEU A 336 10.56 -32.39 -1.62
CA LEU A 336 10.23 -31.29 -2.55
C LEU A 336 8.72 -31.07 -2.65
N ASN A 337 7.95 -32.16 -2.79
CA ASN A 337 6.51 -32.08 -2.90
C ASN A 337 5.87 -31.55 -1.60
N ASP A 338 6.38 -31.95 -0.44
CA ASP A 338 5.92 -31.45 0.87
C ASP A 338 6.24 -29.95 1.05
N PHE A 339 7.43 -29.52 0.62
CA PHE A 339 7.79 -28.11 0.58
C PHE A 339 6.86 -27.31 -0.33
N HIS A 340 6.58 -27.83 -1.54
CA HIS A 340 5.64 -27.22 -2.48
C HIS A 340 4.26 -27.04 -1.83
N ASP A 341 3.73 -28.07 -1.16
CA ASP A 341 2.42 -28.01 -0.51
C ASP A 341 2.37 -26.98 0.62
N SER A 342 3.45 -26.86 1.39
CA SER A 342 3.59 -25.82 2.42
C SER A 342 3.56 -24.42 1.81
N MET A 343 4.30 -24.19 0.73
CA MET A 343 4.30 -22.90 0.01
C MET A 343 2.96 -22.60 -0.66
N LYS A 344 2.25 -23.62 -1.17
CA LYS A 344 0.90 -23.48 -1.71
C LYS A 344 -0.12 -23.09 -0.63
N LYS A 345 -0.01 -23.66 0.58
CA LYS A 345 -0.81 -23.27 1.75
C LYS A 345 -0.51 -21.84 2.19
N ALA A 346 0.77 -21.43 2.19
CA ALA A 346 1.16 -20.05 2.43
C ALA A 346 0.57 -19.08 1.39
N GLN A 347 0.64 -19.43 0.10
CA GLN A 347 0.04 -18.67 -0.99
C GLN A 347 -1.45 -18.45 -0.76
N LYS A 348 -2.20 -19.50 -0.42
CA LYS A 348 -3.64 -19.39 -0.11
C LYS A 348 -3.90 -18.42 1.04
N SER A 349 -3.14 -18.54 2.13
CA SER A 349 -3.27 -17.69 3.31
C SER A 349 -2.95 -16.22 3.00
N ILE A 350 -1.95 -15.96 2.17
CA ILE A 350 -1.59 -14.60 1.71
C ILE A 350 -2.69 -14.01 0.84
N MET A 351 -3.31 -14.81 -0.03
CA MET A 351 -4.44 -14.34 -0.85
C MET A 351 -5.67 -14.02 0.00
N GLU A 352 -5.96 -14.82 1.02
CA GLU A 352 -7.01 -14.52 2.01
C GLU A 352 -6.70 -13.20 2.74
N LEU A 353 -5.45 -12.99 3.16
CA LEU A 353 -5.02 -11.75 3.81
C LEU A 353 -5.18 -10.52 2.89
N LEU A 354 -4.77 -10.63 1.62
CA LEU A 354 -4.90 -9.57 0.62
C LEU A 354 -6.36 -9.28 0.25
N SER A 355 -7.26 -10.25 0.41
CA SER A 355 -8.70 -10.05 0.17
C SER A 355 -9.37 -9.18 1.24
N GLY A 356 -8.77 -9.07 2.44
CA GLY A 356 -9.17 -8.14 3.49
C GLY A 356 -8.61 -6.72 3.30
N ASP A 357 -8.92 -5.81 4.24
CA ASP A 357 -8.59 -4.38 4.16
C ASP A 357 -7.13 -4.05 4.57
N VAL A 358 -6.18 -4.97 4.34
CA VAL A 358 -4.84 -4.86 4.91
C VAL A 358 -3.81 -4.30 3.93
N ARG A 359 -3.60 -2.98 4.01
CA ARG A 359 -2.67 -2.24 3.13
C ARG A 359 -1.20 -2.32 3.55
N THR A 360 -0.91 -2.48 4.84
CA THR A 360 0.47 -2.35 5.35
C THR A 360 1.40 -3.50 4.96
N GLU A 361 0.84 -4.66 4.59
CA GLU A 361 1.55 -5.92 4.31
C GLU A 361 1.62 -6.23 2.81
N ALA A 362 1.01 -5.38 1.98
CA ALA A 362 0.90 -5.59 0.55
C ALA A 362 2.29 -5.79 -0.10
N GLY A 363 3.32 -5.11 0.40
CA GLY A 363 4.66 -5.25 -0.13
C GLY A 363 5.27 -6.64 0.08
N ASP A 364 5.19 -7.17 1.31
CA ASP A 364 5.66 -8.52 1.63
C ASP A 364 4.86 -9.58 0.85
N CYS A 365 3.55 -9.36 0.68
CA CYS A 365 2.68 -10.25 -0.09
C CYS A 365 3.05 -10.25 -1.58
N ILE A 366 3.28 -9.08 -2.20
CA ILE A 366 3.71 -8.96 -3.60
C ILE A 366 5.03 -9.70 -3.80
N GLU A 367 5.99 -9.54 -2.88
CA GLU A 367 7.28 -10.24 -2.95
C GLU A 367 7.12 -11.76 -2.88
N PHE A 368 6.30 -12.27 -1.96
CA PHE A 368 6.00 -13.70 -1.89
C PHE A 368 5.38 -14.21 -3.19
N MET A 369 4.37 -13.50 -3.70
CA MET A 369 3.68 -13.89 -4.94
C MET A 369 4.62 -13.89 -6.15
N LYS A 370 5.56 -12.93 -6.21
CA LYS A 370 6.63 -12.87 -7.22
C LYS A 370 7.50 -14.12 -7.16
N LEU A 371 7.99 -14.49 -5.97
CA LEU A 371 8.82 -15.68 -5.78
C LEU A 371 8.05 -16.97 -6.09
N ALA A 372 6.80 -17.10 -5.62
CA ALA A 372 5.96 -18.25 -5.90
C ALA A 372 5.76 -18.47 -7.41
N LEU A 373 5.56 -17.39 -8.17
CA LEU A 373 5.47 -17.44 -9.63
C LEU A 373 6.83 -17.72 -10.30
N HIS A 374 7.92 -17.20 -9.75
CA HIS A 374 9.26 -17.46 -10.26
C HIS A 374 9.57 -18.96 -10.22
N TYR A 375 9.36 -19.58 -9.06
CA TYR A 375 9.65 -20.99 -8.80
C TYR A 375 8.57 -21.98 -9.26
N GLY A 376 7.42 -21.52 -9.75
CA GLY A 376 6.38 -22.41 -10.30
C GLY A 376 5.52 -23.12 -9.23
N ILE A 377 5.21 -22.44 -8.12
CA ILE A 377 4.24 -22.96 -7.15
C ILE A 377 2.85 -23.06 -7.81
N GLU A 378 2.12 -24.14 -7.56
CA GLU A 378 0.85 -24.42 -8.22
C GLU A 378 -0.19 -23.31 -7.93
N GLY A 379 -0.83 -22.80 -8.99
CA GLY A 379 -1.82 -21.73 -8.88
C GLY A 379 -1.25 -20.32 -8.76
N SER A 380 0.08 -20.17 -8.75
CA SER A 380 0.76 -18.86 -8.64
C SER A 380 0.38 -17.87 -9.75
N ASP A 381 0.12 -18.31 -10.99
CA ASP A 381 -0.37 -17.43 -12.06
C ASP A 381 -1.69 -16.74 -11.73
N LYS A 382 -2.65 -17.53 -11.22
CA LYS A 382 -3.99 -17.02 -10.87
C LYS A 382 -3.90 -16.09 -9.67
N ALA A 383 -3.13 -16.48 -8.67
CA ALA A 383 -2.93 -15.68 -7.48
C ALA A 383 -2.16 -14.38 -7.79
N PHE A 384 -1.14 -14.43 -8.66
CA PHE A 384 -0.43 -13.24 -9.14
C PHE A 384 -1.34 -12.33 -10.00
N SER A 385 -2.27 -12.89 -10.77
CA SER A 385 -3.25 -12.08 -11.51
C SER A 385 -4.21 -11.32 -10.58
N GLN A 386 -4.56 -11.91 -9.43
CA GLN A 386 -5.46 -11.28 -8.46
C GLN A 386 -4.83 -10.07 -7.75
N ILE A 387 -3.49 -9.99 -7.68
CA ILE A 387 -2.81 -8.82 -7.10
C ILE A 387 -2.75 -7.64 -8.08
N PHE A 388 -3.16 -7.80 -9.35
CA PHE A 388 -3.13 -6.70 -10.32
C PHE A 388 -4.01 -5.53 -9.91
N ARG A 389 -5.10 -5.77 -9.18
CA ARG A 389 -5.95 -4.71 -8.61
C ARG A 389 -5.20 -3.72 -7.72
N LEU A 390 -4.03 -4.08 -7.19
CA LEU A 390 -3.18 -3.18 -6.42
C LEU A 390 -2.54 -2.08 -7.31
N VAL A 391 -2.62 -2.17 -8.63
CA VAL A 391 -2.17 -1.11 -9.55
C VAL A 391 -2.93 0.22 -9.35
N TRP A 392 -4.13 0.15 -8.78
CA TRP A 392 -4.97 1.32 -8.44
C TRP A 392 -4.62 1.91 -7.06
N THR A 393 -3.66 1.31 -6.35
CA THR A 393 -3.20 1.73 -5.02
C THR A 393 -1.80 2.35 -5.09
N ARG A 394 -1.18 2.66 -3.94
CA ARG A 394 0.17 3.28 -3.87
C ARG A 394 1.28 2.28 -4.21
N GLU A 395 0.93 1.00 -4.29
CA GLU A 395 1.81 -0.16 -4.43
C GLU A 395 2.12 -0.46 -5.91
N VAL A 396 1.62 0.36 -6.84
CA VAL A 396 1.89 0.28 -8.29
C VAL A 396 3.40 0.23 -8.60
N ASP A 397 4.20 0.98 -7.84
CA ASP A 397 5.65 1.03 -8.03
C ASP A 397 6.31 -0.32 -7.78
N LEU A 398 5.93 -0.96 -6.67
CA LEU A 398 6.47 -2.25 -6.26
C LEU A 398 5.97 -3.38 -7.17
N LEU A 399 4.71 -3.32 -7.60
CA LEU A 399 4.16 -4.27 -8.55
C LEU A 399 4.89 -4.17 -9.91
N ALA A 400 5.13 -2.96 -10.42
CA ALA A 400 5.89 -2.75 -11.65
C ALA A 400 7.34 -3.24 -11.53
N GLN A 401 8.00 -3.01 -10.38
CA GLN A 401 9.34 -3.57 -10.09
C GLN A 401 9.32 -5.10 -10.07
N SER A 402 8.31 -5.71 -9.47
CA SER A 402 8.17 -7.18 -9.43
C SER A 402 8.06 -7.78 -10.82
N PHE A 403 7.30 -7.15 -11.72
CA PHE A 403 7.23 -7.55 -13.13
C PHE A 403 8.57 -7.39 -13.86
N ARG A 404 9.32 -6.31 -13.59
CA ARG A 404 10.67 -6.13 -14.15
C ARG A 404 11.60 -7.26 -13.73
N ASP A 405 11.63 -7.58 -12.44
CA ASP A 405 12.49 -8.64 -11.91
C ASP A 405 12.14 -9.98 -12.55
N LEU A 406 10.85 -10.31 -12.65
CA LEU A 406 10.37 -11.52 -13.33
C LEU A 406 10.75 -11.54 -14.81
N LEU A 407 10.61 -10.44 -15.54
CA LEU A 407 10.99 -10.35 -16.95
C LEU A 407 12.49 -10.58 -17.14
N ILE A 408 13.33 -10.00 -16.28
CA ILE A 408 14.79 -10.20 -16.32
C ILE A 408 15.14 -11.66 -16.04
N GLN A 409 14.57 -12.25 -15.00
CA GLN A 409 14.80 -13.64 -14.61
C GLN A 409 14.33 -14.63 -15.69
N LYS A 410 13.12 -14.43 -16.23
CA LYS A 410 12.59 -15.31 -17.28
C LYS A 410 13.42 -15.19 -18.56
N LYS A 411 13.93 -14.00 -18.89
CA LYS A 411 14.87 -13.82 -20.01
C LYS A 411 16.18 -14.59 -19.78
N GLN A 412 16.74 -14.59 -18.57
CA GLN A 412 17.93 -15.38 -18.24
C GLN A 412 17.69 -16.88 -18.43
N ASN A 413 16.46 -17.36 -18.17
CA ASN A 413 16.05 -18.75 -18.39
C ASN A 413 15.61 -19.05 -19.85
N GLY A 414 15.90 -18.14 -20.80
CA GLY A 414 15.58 -18.32 -22.23
C GLY A 414 14.12 -18.09 -22.61
N MET A 415 13.28 -17.57 -21.72
CA MET A 415 11.87 -17.26 -22.00
C MET A 415 11.72 -15.82 -22.49
N HIS A 416 11.16 -15.66 -23.68
CA HIS A 416 10.83 -14.35 -24.25
C HIS A 416 9.70 -13.64 -23.49
N ALA A 417 9.74 -12.30 -23.47
CA ALA A 417 8.77 -11.47 -22.77
C ALA A 417 7.33 -11.73 -23.23
N PHE A 418 7.11 -11.99 -24.53
CA PHE A 418 5.80 -12.33 -25.07
C PHE A 418 5.22 -13.59 -24.41
N VAL A 419 6.04 -14.65 -24.29
CA VAL A 419 5.61 -15.93 -23.72
C VAL A 419 5.22 -15.80 -22.26
N PHE A 420 5.90 -14.92 -21.52
CA PHE A 420 5.56 -14.63 -20.14
C PHE A 420 4.27 -13.80 -20.03
N LEU A 421 4.18 -12.67 -20.73
CA LEU A 421 3.07 -11.72 -20.60
C LEU A 421 1.75 -12.27 -21.15
N LYS A 422 1.77 -13.13 -22.18
CA LYS A 422 0.55 -13.72 -22.74
C LYS A 422 -0.25 -14.56 -21.74
N ARG A 423 0.40 -15.12 -20.69
CA ARG A 423 -0.26 -15.90 -19.61
C ARG A 423 -1.32 -15.08 -18.86
N PHE A 424 -1.16 -13.76 -18.85
CA PHE A 424 -2.00 -12.82 -18.12
C PHE A 424 -3.01 -12.08 -19.01
N VAL A 425 -2.95 -12.28 -20.34
CA VAL A 425 -3.90 -11.68 -21.28
C VAL A 425 -5.25 -12.38 -21.12
N ARG A 426 -6.33 -11.58 -21.03
CA ARG A 426 -7.71 -12.05 -20.91
C ARG A 426 -8.60 -11.27 -21.89
N GLN A 427 -9.56 -11.95 -22.50
CA GLN A 427 -10.54 -11.33 -23.41
C GLN A 427 -11.59 -10.49 -22.67
N CYS A 428 -11.89 -10.86 -21.43
CA CYS A 428 -12.84 -10.16 -20.56
C CYS A 428 -12.25 -10.10 -19.14
N GLY A 429 -12.46 -9.00 -18.42
CA GLY A 429 -12.04 -8.88 -17.02
C GLY A 429 -11.52 -7.49 -16.64
N ASP A 430 -10.73 -7.46 -15.56
CA ASP A 430 -10.21 -6.26 -14.91
C ASP A 430 -9.14 -5.54 -15.76
N TYR A 431 -9.35 -4.24 -16.01
CA TYR A 431 -8.43 -3.32 -16.70
C TYR A 431 -7.09 -3.13 -15.97
N SER A 432 -6.92 -3.70 -14.78
CA SER A 432 -5.67 -3.66 -14.02
C SER A 432 -4.45 -4.10 -14.83
N PHE A 433 -4.55 -5.18 -15.62
CA PHE A 433 -3.40 -5.63 -16.41
C PHE A 433 -3.03 -4.63 -17.51
N GLU A 434 -3.99 -4.01 -18.17
CA GLU A 434 -3.73 -2.94 -19.15
C GLU A 434 -2.98 -1.76 -18.53
N ARG A 435 -3.35 -1.39 -17.30
CA ARG A 435 -2.67 -0.31 -16.56
C ARG A 435 -1.24 -0.71 -16.19
N ILE A 436 -1.01 -1.97 -15.78
CA ILE A 436 0.33 -2.50 -15.53
C ILE A 436 1.17 -2.43 -16.80
N LEU A 437 0.66 -2.90 -17.94
CA LEU A 437 1.38 -2.87 -19.21
C LEU A 437 1.81 -1.44 -19.62
N LYS A 438 0.90 -0.46 -19.46
CA LYS A 438 1.22 0.96 -19.67
C LYS A 438 2.31 1.46 -18.73
N GLU A 439 2.30 1.01 -17.48
CA GLU A 439 3.28 1.40 -16.47
C GLU A 439 4.66 0.78 -16.71
N LEU A 440 4.73 -0.49 -17.09
CA LEU A 440 5.96 -1.17 -17.50
C LEU A 440 6.60 -0.47 -18.70
N TYR A 441 5.77 -0.05 -19.65
CA TYR A 441 6.21 0.72 -20.79
C TYR A 441 6.72 2.13 -20.39
N ARG A 442 5.95 2.87 -19.57
CA ARG A 442 6.30 4.21 -19.09
C ARG A 442 7.65 4.23 -18.36
N ARG A 443 7.96 3.18 -17.59
CA ARG A 443 9.23 3.01 -16.87
C ARG A 443 10.37 2.46 -17.73
N GLY A 444 10.10 2.06 -18.97
CA GLY A 444 11.10 1.48 -19.87
C GLY A 444 11.56 0.08 -19.46
N TYR A 445 10.72 -0.70 -18.78
CA TYR A 445 11.03 -2.08 -18.39
C TYR A 445 10.87 -3.08 -19.55
N LEU A 446 10.17 -2.68 -20.61
CA LEU A 446 10.06 -3.43 -21.86
C LEU A 446 11.08 -2.91 -22.88
N GLU A 447 11.76 -3.83 -23.56
CA GLU A 447 12.76 -3.50 -24.57
C GLU A 447 12.14 -2.81 -25.79
N LYS A 448 12.90 -1.93 -26.46
CA LYS A 448 12.45 -1.27 -27.69
C LYS A 448 12.14 -2.25 -28.83
N SER A 449 12.78 -3.42 -28.83
CA SER A 449 12.57 -4.54 -29.76
C SER A 449 11.24 -5.25 -29.57
N PHE A 450 10.62 -5.16 -28.38
CA PHE A 450 9.42 -5.92 -28.03
C PHE A 450 8.24 -5.65 -28.97
N THR A 451 8.06 -4.40 -29.41
CA THR A 451 7.01 -4.06 -30.39
C THR A 451 7.21 -4.79 -31.73
N ASN A 452 8.46 -4.95 -32.18
CA ASN A 452 8.76 -5.69 -33.41
C ASN A 452 8.57 -7.20 -33.24
N GLU A 453 8.93 -7.74 -32.07
CA GLU A 453 8.66 -9.14 -31.70
C GLU A 453 7.16 -9.43 -31.76
N LEU A 454 6.34 -8.61 -31.11
CA LEU A 454 4.87 -8.78 -31.12
C LEU A 454 4.29 -8.69 -32.54
N ARG A 455 4.81 -7.77 -33.37
CA ARG A 455 4.40 -7.67 -34.78
C ARG A 455 4.77 -8.93 -35.56
N SER A 456 5.98 -9.47 -35.35
CA SER A 456 6.42 -10.71 -35.98
C SER A 456 5.52 -11.89 -35.60
N VAL A 457 5.20 -12.04 -34.31
CA VAL A 457 4.29 -13.09 -33.82
C VAL A 457 2.90 -12.94 -34.46
N PHE A 458 2.38 -11.72 -34.51
CA PHE A 458 1.09 -11.44 -35.14
C PHE A 458 1.07 -11.83 -36.63
N MET A 459 2.09 -11.43 -37.39
CA MET A 459 2.19 -11.70 -38.83
C MET A 459 2.43 -13.18 -39.16
N GLN A 460 2.95 -13.97 -38.20
CA GLN A 460 3.04 -15.43 -38.32
C GLN A 460 1.68 -16.14 -38.15
N GLY A 461 0.61 -15.41 -37.79
CA GLY A 461 -0.73 -15.98 -37.62
C GLY A 461 -0.96 -16.69 -36.28
N SER A 462 -0.02 -16.60 -35.34
CA SER A 462 -0.09 -17.27 -34.03
C SER A 462 -0.45 -16.27 -32.92
N TYR A 463 -1.29 -16.68 -31.97
CA TYR A 463 -1.67 -15.85 -30.80
C TYR A 463 -2.12 -14.43 -31.17
N LEU A 464 -3.00 -14.32 -32.17
CA LEU A 464 -3.42 -13.03 -32.76
C LEU A 464 -4.06 -12.09 -31.74
N PHE A 465 -4.87 -12.64 -30.83
CA PHE A 465 -5.50 -11.86 -29.79
C PHE A 465 -4.48 -11.34 -28.79
N GLU A 466 -3.59 -12.20 -28.28
CA GLU A 466 -2.62 -11.82 -27.27
C GLU A 466 -1.56 -10.86 -27.81
N SER A 467 -1.08 -11.08 -29.04
CA SER A 467 -0.12 -10.19 -29.69
C SER A 467 -0.73 -8.82 -30.00
N SER A 468 -1.96 -8.75 -30.53
CA SER A 468 -2.65 -7.48 -30.77
C SER A 468 -3.01 -6.74 -29.48
N TYR A 469 -3.44 -7.46 -28.43
CA TYR A 469 -3.73 -6.90 -27.11
C TYR A 469 -2.46 -6.31 -26.48
N LEU A 470 -1.36 -7.07 -26.47
CA LEU A 470 -0.09 -6.58 -25.94
C LEU A 470 0.41 -5.40 -26.76
N LEU A 471 0.31 -5.41 -28.08
CA LEU A 471 0.67 -4.25 -28.91
C LEU A 471 -0.15 -3.02 -28.52
N LEU A 472 -1.48 -3.14 -28.42
CA LEU A 472 -2.33 -2.02 -28.04
C LEU A 472 -1.92 -1.37 -26.70
N HIS A 473 -1.52 -2.17 -25.71
CA HIS A 473 -1.26 -1.69 -24.35
C HIS A 473 0.23 -1.47 -24.00
N THR A 474 1.17 -1.97 -24.83
CA THR A 474 2.63 -1.84 -24.61
C THR A 474 3.38 -1.12 -25.71
N SER A 475 2.72 -0.78 -26.83
CA SER A 475 3.44 -0.27 -28.01
C SER A 475 3.84 1.21 -27.91
N LYS A 476 5.04 1.49 -28.44
CA LYS A 476 5.31 2.76 -29.10
C LYS A 476 4.39 2.92 -30.30
N PRO A 477 4.02 4.15 -30.68
CA PRO A 477 3.29 4.34 -31.92
C PRO A 477 4.06 3.68 -33.08
N ILE A 478 3.37 2.83 -33.82
CA ILE A 478 3.94 2.07 -34.94
C ILE A 478 3.91 2.90 -36.24
N SER A 479 4.60 2.43 -37.28
CA SER A 479 4.47 3.06 -38.60
C SER A 479 3.07 2.79 -39.18
N VAL A 480 2.61 3.72 -40.02
CA VAL A 480 1.34 3.56 -40.75
C VAL A 480 1.37 2.29 -41.61
N ASP A 481 2.50 1.99 -42.26
CA ASP A 481 2.65 0.78 -43.07
C ASP A 481 2.49 -0.50 -42.25
N SER A 482 3.06 -0.54 -41.04
CA SER A 482 2.93 -1.69 -40.14
C SER A 482 1.47 -1.89 -39.73
N LEU A 483 0.76 -0.80 -39.43
CA LEU A 483 -0.66 -0.87 -39.10
C LEU A 483 -1.49 -1.33 -40.31
N ARG A 484 -1.15 -0.86 -41.51
CA ARG A 484 -1.81 -1.24 -42.77
C ARG A 484 -1.66 -2.75 -43.02
N GLU A 485 -0.44 -3.29 -42.92
CA GLU A 485 -0.18 -4.73 -43.06
C GLU A 485 -0.99 -5.57 -42.06
N MET A 486 -0.98 -5.18 -40.78
CA MET A 486 -1.76 -5.86 -39.74
C MET A 486 -3.27 -5.78 -39.99
N LEU A 487 -3.76 -4.61 -40.42
CA LEU A 487 -5.17 -4.39 -40.71
C LEU A 487 -5.62 -5.23 -41.92
N ILE A 488 -4.82 -5.32 -42.99
CA ILE A 488 -5.10 -6.17 -44.15
C ILE A 488 -5.18 -7.64 -43.73
N CYS A 489 -4.19 -8.11 -42.96
CA CYS A 489 -4.18 -9.49 -42.44
C CYS A 489 -5.45 -9.78 -41.64
N THR A 490 -5.77 -8.93 -40.66
CA THR A 490 -6.96 -9.07 -39.82
C THR A 490 -8.25 -9.02 -40.63
N THR A 491 -8.31 -8.13 -41.64
CA THR A 491 -9.47 -8.01 -42.53
C THR A 491 -9.74 -9.31 -43.26
N ASN A 492 -8.70 -9.92 -43.85
CA ASN A 492 -8.83 -11.17 -44.58
C ASN A 492 -9.33 -12.30 -43.67
N MET A 493 -8.80 -12.39 -42.45
CA MET A 493 -9.22 -13.40 -41.47
C MET A 493 -10.66 -13.19 -40.98
N LEU A 494 -11.02 -11.93 -40.68
CA LEU A 494 -12.35 -11.57 -40.20
C LEU A 494 -13.45 -11.92 -41.22
N PHE A 495 -13.25 -11.59 -42.49
CA PHE A 495 -14.22 -11.91 -43.55
C PHE A 495 -14.13 -13.34 -44.09
N SER A 496 -13.10 -14.10 -43.69
CA SER A 496 -12.99 -15.54 -44.00
C SER A 496 -13.53 -16.44 -42.88
N SER A 497 -13.91 -15.85 -41.73
CA SER A 497 -14.42 -16.59 -40.58
C SER A 497 -15.73 -17.31 -40.93
N LYS A 498 -15.85 -18.59 -40.55
CA LYS A 498 -17.01 -19.42 -40.92
C LYS A 498 -17.98 -19.68 -39.76
N GLY A 499 -17.54 -19.47 -38.53
CA GLY A 499 -18.35 -19.67 -37.31
C GLY A 499 -18.46 -18.42 -36.45
N GLU A 500 -19.47 -18.39 -35.57
CA GLU A 500 -19.72 -17.26 -34.66
C GLU A 500 -18.58 -17.04 -33.65
N ASP A 501 -18.04 -18.11 -33.06
CA ASP A 501 -16.94 -18.03 -32.08
C ASP A 501 -15.63 -17.52 -32.71
N GLU A 502 -15.34 -17.99 -33.93
CA GLU A 502 -14.20 -17.55 -34.73
C GLU A 502 -14.35 -16.07 -35.10
N LEU A 503 -15.56 -15.69 -35.55
CA LEU A 503 -15.90 -14.31 -35.86
C LEU A 503 -15.75 -13.41 -34.63
N ALA A 504 -16.25 -13.81 -33.46
CA ALA A 504 -16.13 -13.05 -32.22
C ALA A 504 -14.67 -12.86 -31.79
N THR A 505 -13.85 -13.91 -31.94
CA THR A 505 -12.40 -13.83 -31.67
C THR A 505 -11.71 -12.88 -32.63
N MET A 506 -11.94 -13.02 -33.94
CA MET A 506 -11.34 -12.15 -34.96
C MET A 506 -11.85 -10.71 -34.87
N LEU A 507 -13.10 -10.51 -34.45
CA LEU A 507 -13.64 -9.18 -34.18
C LEU A 507 -12.92 -8.52 -33.02
N SER A 508 -12.56 -9.29 -31.99
CA SER A 508 -11.79 -8.80 -30.84
C SER A 508 -10.36 -8.43 -31.26
N VAL A 509 -9.73 -9.23 -32.14
CA VAL A 509 -8.45 -8.90 -32.77
C VAL A 509 -8.57 -7.62 -33.60
N TYR A 510 -9.62 -7.49 -34.42
CA TYR A 510 -9.89 -6.30 -35.23
C TYR A 510 -10.03 -5.04 -34.37
N LYS A 511 -10.82 -5.12 -33.30
CA LYS A 511 -10.99 -4.06 -32.29
C LYS A 511 -9.65 -3.63 -31.68
N ASN A 512 -8.75 -4.57 -31.39
CA ASN A 512 -7.42 -4.25 -30.89
C ASN A 512 -6.59 -3.52 -31.95
N VAL A 513 -6.53 -4.05 -33.18
CA VAL A 513 -5.68 -3.52 -34.26
C VAL A 513 -6.06 -2.09 -34.64
N ILE A 514 -7.34 -1.78 -34.83
CA ILE A 514 -7.77 -0.43 -35.23
C ILE A 514 -7.46 0.64 -34.17
N ARG A 515 -7.28 0.24 -32.90
CA ARG A 515 -6.96 1.14 -31.78
C ARG A 515 -5.45 1.35 -31.58
N ILE A 516 -4.60 0.62 -32.30
CA ILE A 516 -3.14 0.79 -32.21
C ILE A 516 -2.75 2.18 -32.73
N ARG A 517 -1.95 2.91 -31.95
CA ARG A 517 -1.55 4.28 -32.28
C ARG A 517 -0.44 4.31 -33.33
N THR A 518 -0.47 5.31 -34.20
CA THR A 518 0.58 5.57 -35.21
C THR A 518 1.35 6.85 -34.90
N ARG A 519 2.55 7.00 -35.49
CA ARG A 519 3.39 8.21 -35.33
C ARG A 519 2.94 9.40 -36.16
N GLN A 520 2.33 9.13 -37.31
CA GLN A 520 2.05 10.12 -38.34
C GLN A 520 0.56 10.08 -38.68
N LYS A 521 0.03 11.26 -38.98
CA LYS A 521 -1.30 11.40 -39.56
C LYS A 521 -1.21 11.17 -41.07
N VAL A 522 -2.28 10.63 -41.64
CA VAL A 522 -2.39 10.30 -43.07
C VAL A 522 -3.40 11.18 -43.76
N ASP A 523 -3.29 11.27 -45.09
CA ASP A 523 -4.28 11.96 -45.92
C ASP A 523 -5.66 11.25 -45.84
N PRO A 524 -6.79 11.96 -45.88
CA PRO A 524 -8.12 11.36 -45.89
C PRO A 524 -8.35 10.28 -46.94
N ALA A 525 -7.65 10.36 -48.08
CA ALA A 525 -7.74 9.38 -49.17
C ALA A 525 -6.78 8.19 -49.01
N ASP A 526 -6.01 8.10 -47.92
CA ASP A 526 -5.09 7.00 -47.69
C ASP A 526 -5.82 5.64 -47.66
N GLU A 527 -5.15 4.61 -48.17
CA GLU A 527 -5.67 3.25 -48.26
C GLU A 527 -6.13 2.70 -46.91
N ILE A 528 -5.48 3.09 -45.81
CA ILE A 528 -5.82 2.59 -44.47
C ILE A 528 -7.19 3.10 -44.00
N ILE A 529 -7.51 4.38 -44.24
CA ILE A 529 -8.80 4.98 -43.90
C ILE A 529 -9.88 4.35 -44.79
N THR A 530 -9.60 4.24 -46.08
CA THR A 530 -10.49 3.60 -47.06
C THR A 530 -10.78 2.15 -46.68
N LEU A 531 -9.78 1.40 -46.21
CA LEU A 531 -9.93 0.01 -45.76
C LEU A 531 -10.79 -0.09 -44.50
N MET A 532 -10.57 0.76 -43.49
CA MET A 532 -11.41 0.80 -42.28
C MET A 532 -12.89 1.08 -42.62
N ILE A 533 -13.14 2.07 -43.49
CA ILE A 533 -14.48 2.39 -43.97
C ILE A 533 -15.07 1.17 -44.71
N LYS A 534 -14.32 0.57 -45.65
CA LYS A 534 -14.76 -0.60 -46.43
C LYS A 534 -15.07 -1.81 -45.55
N ASN A 535 -14.32 -2.01 -44.47
CA ASN A 535 -14.56 -3.10 -43.52
C ASN A 535 -15.87 -2.88 -42.78
N LEU A 536 -16.08 -1.69 -42.24
CA LEU A 536 -17.30 -1.38 -41.49
C LEU A 536 -18.55 -1.44 -42.39
N THR A 537 -18.43 -1.03 -43.65
CA THR A 537 -19.53 -1.09 -44.63
C THR A 537 -19.85 -2.52 -45.07
N LYS A 538 -18.83 -3.38 -45.21
CA LYS A 538 -19.01 -4.80 -45.58
C LYS A 538 -19.57 -5.66 -44.46
N MET A 539 -19.36 -5.31 -43.19
CA MET A 539 -19.94 -6.06 -42.08
C MET A 539 -21.47 -6.07 -42.20
N VAL A 540 -22.10 -7.24 -42.14
CA VAL A 540 -23.55 -7.35 -42.23
C VAL A 540 -24.21 -7.15 -40.86
N PHE A 541 -23.54 -7.56 -39.78
CA PHE A 541 -23.98 -7.37 -38.40
C PHE A 541 -23.68 -5.95 -37.88
N PHE A 542 -24.37 -5.56 -36.82
CA PHE A 542 -24.16 -4.31 -36.10
C PHE A 542 -23.44 -4.58 -34.77
N ASP A 543 -22.29 -3.94 -34.57
CA ASP A 543 -21.57 -3.89 -33.30
C ASP A 543 -21.22 -2.41 -33.04
N HIS A 544 -21.80 -1.84 -31.99
CA HIS A 544 -21.64 -0.42 -31.68
C HIS A 544 -20.19 -0.04 -31.35
N GLN A 545 -19.42 -0.96 -30.71
CA GLN A 545 -18.04 -0.71 -30.31
C GLN A 545 -17.15 -0.59 -31.55
N VAL A 546 -17.38 -1.42 -32.58
CA VAL A 546 -16.62 -1.34 -33.83
C VAL A 546 -16.84 0.00 -34.52
N VAL A 547 -18.08 0.50 -34.55
CA VAL A 547 -18.40 1.82 -35.12
C VAL A 547 -17.66 2.92 -34.36
N GLU A 548 -17.77 2.93 -33.04
CA GLU A 548 -17.11 3.93 -32.18
C GLU A 548 -15.58 3.88 -32.32
N MET A 549 -14.98 2.70 -32.21
CA MET A 549 -13.52 2.53 -32.36
C MET A 549 -13.03 2.90 -33.77
N THR A 550 -13.85 2.70 -34.81
CA THR A 550 -13.51 3.13 -36.18
C THR A 550 -13.52 4.65 -36.31
N VAL A 551 -14.53 5.31 -35.75
CA VAL A 551 -14.57 6.79 -35.70
C VAL A 551 -13.35 7.32 -34.92
N ASP A 552 -13.07 6.75 -33.75
CA ASP A 552 -11.92 7.13 -32.93
C ASP A 552 -10.59 6.96 -33.67
N ALA A 553 -10.42 5.84 -34.38
CA ALA A 553 -9.24 5.56 -35.18
C ALA A 553 -9.08 6.59 -36.31
N ILE A 554 -10.18 6.97 -36.98
CA ILE A 554 -10.15 7.99 -38.04
C ILE A 554 -9.73 9.36 -37.48
N TYR A 555 -10.25 9.78 -36.33
CA TYR A 555 -9.86 11.05 -35.71
C TYR A 555 -8.42 11.06 -35.20
N GLY A 556 -7.90 9.90 -34.77
CA GLY A 556 -6.50 9.74 -34.37
C GLY A 556 -5.54 9.71 -35.56
N LEU A 557 -5.94 9.11 -36.68
CA LEU A 557 -5.07 8.80 -37.81
C LEU A 557 -5.15 9.82 -38.95
N SER A 558 -6.30 10.43 -39.19
CA SER A 558 -6.48 11.36 -40.31
C SER A 558 -5.93 12.75 -40.01
N ALA A 559 -5.26 13.34 -41.00
CA ALA A 559 -4.86 14.75 -41.00
C ALA A 559 -6.07 15.69 -41.08
N GLN A 560 -7.15 15.26 -41.75
CA GLN A 560 -8.42 15.98 -41.91
C GLN A 560 -9.59 15.04 -41.57
N PRO A 561 -9.85 14.81 -40.27
CA PRO A 561 -10.91 13.92 -39.80
C PRO A 561 -12.31 14.28 -40.30
N GLU A 562 -12.58 15.55 -40.57
CA GLU A 562 -13.83 16.04 -41.15
C GLU A 562 -14.12 15.43 -42.52
N ILE A 563 -13.14 15.39 -43.43
CA ILE A 563 -13.32 14.78 -44.75
C ILE A 563 -13.49 13.26 -44.63
N SER A 564 -12.69 12.66 -43.75
CA SER A 564 -12.67 11.21 -43.54
C SER A 564 -13.97 10.70 -42.91
N SER A 565 -14.53 11.45 -41.96
CA SER A 565 -15.82 11.13 -41.32
C SER A 565 -17.00 11.30 -42.28
N VAL A 566 -16.97 12.30 -43.17
CA VAL A 566 -17.95 12.43 -44.25
C VAL A 566 -17.87 11.25 -45.21
N ALA A 567 -16.66 10.83 -45.60
CA ALA A 567 -16.45 9.65 -46.44
C ALA A 567 -16.96 8.37 -45.75
N LEU A 568 -16.74 8.22 -44.44
CA LEU A 568 -17.28 7.12 -43.64
C LEU A 568 -18.81 7.08 -43.70
N ILE A 569 -19.48 8.19 -43.37
CA ILE A 569 -20.96 8.25 -43.35
C ILE A 569 -21.51 7.94 -44.74
N LYS A 570 -20.96 8.55 -45.80
CA LYS A 570 -21.35 8.27 -47.20
C LYS A 570 -21.16 6.79 -47.57
N GLY A 571 -20.06 6.18 -47.13
CA GLY A 571 -19.79 4.76 -47.35
C GLY A 571 -20.80 3.85 -46.67
N ILE A 572 -21.21 4.16 -45.43
CA ILE A 572 -22.25 3.38 -44.72
C ILE A 572 -23.61 3.53 -45.39
N CYS A 573 -23.95 4.74 -45.86
CA CYS A 573 -25.19 5.00 -46.59
C CYS A 573 -25.29 4.25 -47.92
N SER A 574 -24.18 4.08 -48.65
CA SER A 574 -24.20 3.41 -49.96
C SER A 574 -24.26 1.89 -49.87
N ALA A 575 -23.73 1.32 -48.78
CA ALA A 575 -23.59 -0.14 -48.63
C ALA A 575 -24.70 -0.80 -47.80
N SER A 576 -25.40 -0.07 -46.92
CA SER A 576 -26.31 -0.69 -45.94
C SER A 576 -27.75 -0.14 -45.97
N LYS A 577 -28.73 -1.03 -45.77
CA LYS A 577 -30.08 -0.67 -45.26
C LYS A 577 -30.08 -0.53 -43.73
N GLY A 578 -28.91 -0.47 -43.09
CA GLY A 578 -28.74 -0.56 -41.64
C GLY A 578 -28.76 0.80 -40.97
N GLY A 579 -29.96 1.37 -40.77
CA GLY A 579 -30.13 2.68 -40.13
C GLY A 579 -29.40 2.82 -38.78
N MET A 580 -29.28 1.72 -38.03
CA MET A 580 -28.55 1.69 -36.75
C MET A 580 -27.05 2.03 -36.90
N LYS A 581 -26.36 1.54 -37.94
CA LYS A 581 -24.94 1.86 -38.18
C LYS A 581 -24.74 3.34 -38.45
N ILE A 582 -25.62 3.90 -39.29
CA ILE A 582 -25.59 5.31 -39.68
C ILE A 582 -25.80 6.18 -38.44
N VAL A 583 -26.88 5.94 -37.69
CA VAL A 583 -27.21 6.70 -36.49
C VAL A 583 -26.11 6.61 -35.43
N CYS A 584 -25.56 5.42 -35.18
CA CYS A 584 -24.44 5.24 -34.27
C CYS A 584 -23.20 6.03 -34.73
N ALA A 585 -22.85 5.95 -36.02
CA ALA A 585 -21.70 6.65 -36.57
C ALA A 585 -21.86 8.17 -36.48
N VAL A 586 -23.05 8.70 -36.81
CA VAL A 586 -23.37 10.12 -36.71
C VAL A 586 -23.21 10.62 -35.27
N GLY A 587 -23.75 9.90 -34.29
CA GLY A 587 -23.59 10.25 -32.87
C GLY A 587 -22.13 10.26 -32.42
N CYS A 588 -21.34 9.25 -32.81
CA CYS A 588 -19.92 9.20 -32.49
C CYS A 588 -19.11 10.31 -33.18
N VAL A 589 -19.39 10.59 -34.45
CA VAL A 589 -18.75 11.68 -35.21
C VAL A 589 -19.08 13.03 -34.58
N ALA A 590 -20.31 13.27 -34.13
CA ALA A 590 -20.70 14.52 -33.49
C ALA A 590 -19.82 14.84 -32.26
N ILE A 591 -19.66 13.88 -31.35
CA ILE A 591 -18.82 14.05 -30.16
C ILE A 591 -17.33 14.17 -30.49
N ARG A 592 -16.80 13.30 -31.37
CA ARG A 592 -15.38 13.36 -31.74
C ARG A 592 -15.03 14.62 -32.51
N HIS A 593 -15.94 15.11 -33.36
CA HIS A 593 -15.74 16.37 -34.04
C HIS A 593 -15.79 17.56 -33.08
N MET A 594 -16.69 17.55 -32.08
CA MET A 594 -16.72 18.58 -31.04
C MET A 594 -15.40 18.61 -30.25
N GLN A 595 -14.88 17.46 -29.83
CA GLN A 595 -13.58 17.35 -29.13
C GLN A 595 -12.42 17.82 -30.02
N TYR A 596 -12.43 17.45 -31.30
CA TYR A 596 -11.44 17.91 -32.27
C TYR A 596 -11.45 19.44 -32.42
N LEU A 597 -12.63 20.06 -32.46
CA LEU A 597 -12.75 21.53 -32.49
C LEU A 597 -12.20 22.18 -31.22
N GLU A 598 -12.38 21.58 -30.04
CA GLU A 598 -11.77 22.05 -28.79
C GLU A 598 -10.23 21.95 -28.80
N GLU A 599 -9.67 20.90 -29.40
CA GLU A 599 -8.22 20.78 -29.61
C GLU A 599 -7.70 21.84 -30.59
N LEU A 600 -8.41 22.07 -31.70
CA LEU A 600 -8.07 23.13 -32.64
C LEU A 600 -8.16 24.52 -31.98
N GLU A 601 -9.18 24.78 -31.18
CA GLU A 601 -9.33 26.02 -30.41
C GLU A 601 -8.10 26.27 -29.52
N LYS A 602 -7.63 25.26 -28.80
CA LYS A 602 -6.41 25.33 -27.98
C LYS A 602 -5.16 25.62 -28.81
N LEU A 603 -5.01 24.99 -29.98
CA LEU A 603 -3.86 25.20 -30.87
C LEU A 603 -3.85 26.60 -31.51
N VAL A 604 -5.02 27.13 -31.86
CA VAL A 604 -5.18 28.49 -32.39
C VAL A 604 -4.89 29.53 -31.30
N LYS A 605 -5.41 29.34 -30.07
CA LYS A 605 -5.08 30.19 -28.91
C LYS A 605 -3.58 30.16 -28.58
N ALA A 606 -2.95 28.99 -28.66
CA ALA A 606 -1.51 28.82 -28.52
C ALA A 606 -0.69 29.35 -29.72
N LYS A 607 -1.34 29.97 -30.73
CA LYS A 607 -0.73 30.53 -31.95
C LYS A 607 0.07 29.51 -32.78
N ARG A 608 -0.22 28.22 -32.63
CA ARG A 608 0.41 27.13 -33.41
C ARG A 608 -0.20 26.97 -34.80
N ILE A 609 -1.48 27.35 -34.94
CA ILE A 609 -2.26 27.23 -36.18
C ILE A 609 -3.03 28.54 -36.40
N SER A 610 -3.18 28.95 -37.66
CA SER A 610 -4.06 30.04 -38.05
C SER A 610 -5.35 29.51 -38.66
N VAL A 611 -6.50 30.01 -38.20
CA VAL A 611 -7.82 29.68 -38.75
C VAL A 611 -8.47 30.98 -39.20
N ASN A 612 -9.16 31.01 -40.34
CA ASN A 612 -9.89 32.21 -40.74
C ASN A 612 -11.18 32.32 -39.91
N VAL A 613 -11.27 33.35 -39.06
CA VAL A 613 -12.46 33.61 -38.25
C VAL A 613 -13.36 34.54 -39.04
N ASP A 614 -14.51 34.04 -39.46
CA ASP A 614 -15.54 34.88 -40.07
C ASP A 614 -16.17 35.74 -38.97
N ARG A 615 -16.02 37.07 -39.05
CA ARG A 615 -16.61 37.99 -38.06
C ARG A 615 -18.11 38.17 -38.26
N SER A 616 -18.65 37.86 -39.45
CA SER A 616 -20.08 38.06 -39.73
C SER A 616 -20.96 37.15 -38.88
N VAL A 617 -20.43 36.01 -38.43
CA VAL A 617 -21.14 35.05 -37.57
C VAL A 617 -21.02 35.36 -36.07
N LEU A 618 -20.15 36.30 -35.67
CA LEU A 618 -19.93 36.69 -34.28
C LEU A 618 -20.96 37.74 -33.84
N THR A 619 -22.18 37.29 -33.55
CA THR A 619 -23.25 38.16 -33.05
C THR A 619 -23.18 38.33 -31.53
N PRO A 620 -23.69 39.45 -30.97
CA PRO A 620 -23.80 39.62 -29.52
C PRO A 620 -24.53 38.46 -28.83
N GLU A 621 -25.54 37.88 -29.48
CA GLU A 621 -26.28 36.72 -28.98
C GLU A 621 -25.38 35.49 -28.78
N ILE A 622 -24.48 35.21 -29.72
CA ILE A 622 -23.52 34.09 -29.63
C ILE A 622 -22.54 34.32 -28.48
N THR A 623 -22.00 35.54 -28.37
CA THR A 623 -21.07 35.91 -27.30
C THR A 623 -21.75 35.83 -25.92
N GLU A 624 -22.96 36.37 -25.78
CA GLU A 624 -23.73 36.33 -24.53
C GLU A 624 -24.13 34.91 -24.14
N ARG A 625 -24.56 34.09 -25.11
CA ARG A 625 -24.91 32.68 -24.86
C ARG A 625 -23.70 31.88 -24.40
N ARG A 626 -22.53 32.04 -25.04
CA ARG A 626 -21.27 31.43 -24.57
C ARG A 626 -20.94 31.87 -23.15
N LYS A 627 -21.02 33.19 -22.86
CA LYS A 627 -20.73 33.74 -21.53
C LYS A 627 -21.69 33.21 -20.47
N SER A 628 -22.98 33.10 -20.77
CA SER A 628 -24.00 32.52 -19.89
C SER A 628 -23.70 31.05 -19.56
N ILE A 629 -23.42 30.22 -20.58
CA ILE A 629 -23.06 28.81 -20.40
C ILE A 629 -21.75 28.68 -19.61
N ASN A 630 -20.73 29.47 -19.92
CA ASN A 630 -19.45 29.41 -19.18
C ASN A 630 -19.56 29.93 -17.74
N ALA A 631 -20.41 30.94 -17.48
CA ALA A 631 -20.69 31.41 -16.12
C ALA A 631 -21.33 30.29 -15.28
N SER A 632 -22.24 29.51 -15.86
CA SER A 632 -22.79 28.33 -15.19
C SER A 632 -21.69 27.31 -14.82
N ARG A 633 -20.69 27.10 -15.69
CA ARG A 633 -19.53 26.21 -15.43
C ARG A 633 -18.56 26.75 -14.38
N LEU A 634 -18.27 28.05 -14.38
CA LEU A 634 -17.33 28.72 -13.46
C LEU A 634 -17.87 28.84 -12.03
N SER A 635 -19.18 28.98 -11.86
CA SER A 635 -19.81 28.97 -10.53
C SER A 635 -19.55 27.67 -9.75
N ILE A 636 -19.29 26.57 -10.46
CA ILE A 636 -18.96 25.26 -9.89
C ILE A 636 -17.45 25.09 -9.68
N SER A 637 -16.60 25.58 -10.60
CA SER A 637 -15.13 25.45 -10.45
C SER A 637 -14.56 26.26 -9.29
N MET A 638 -15.17 27.40 -8.95
CA MET A 638 -14.81 28.18 -7.77
C MET A 638 -15.18 27.48 -6.45
N MET A 639 -16.09 26.49 -6.46
CA MET A 639 -16.39 25.65 -5.29
C MET A 639 -15.48 24.41 -5.18
N ALA A 640 -14.77 24.03 -6.24
CA ALA A 640 -13.92 22.83 -6.29
C ALA A 640 -12.42 23.10 -6.05
N ASN A 641 -11.99 24.37 -5.97
CA ASN A 641 -10.59 24.77 -5.85
C ASN A 641 -10.11 24.92 -4.39
N ASP A 642 -10.41 23.94 -3.55
CA ASP A 642 -9.71 23.76 -2.28
C ASP A 642 -9.41 22.27 -2.07
N GLU A 643 -8.59 21.69 -2.94
CA GLU A 643 -7.71 20.56 -2.64
C GLU A 643 -6.82 20.20 -3.85
N GLY A 644 -5.50 20.28 -3.66
CA GLY A 644 -4.46 19.48 -4.33
C GLY A 644 -4.40 19.44 -5.86
N LYS A 645 -3.48 20.20 -6.46
CA LYS A 645 -2.93 19.92 -7.80
C LYS A 645 -2.51 18.45 -7.91
N VAL A 646 -3.19 17.67 -8.74
CA VAL A 646 -2.68 16.39 -9.24
C VAL A 646 -2.04 16.66 -10.60
N ASP A 647 -0.72 16.82 -10.59
CA ASP A 647 0.12 16.75 -11.78
C ASP A 647 0.06 15.34 -12.37
N GLY A 648 -0.15 15.22 -13.69
CA GLY A 648 -0.07 13.92 -14.36
C GLY A 648 -0.84 13.76 -15.66
N ILE A 649 -0.80 14.74 -16.57
CA ILE A 649 -1.02 14.47 -17.99
C ILE A 649 0.32 14.75 -18.67
N PRO A 650 0.94 13.79 -19.36
CA PRO A 650 2.15 14.05 -20.14
C PRO A 650 1.86 15.16 -21.15
N ARG A 651 2.41 16.35 -20.88
CA ARG A 651 2.81 17.27 -21.94
C ARG A 651 3.92 16.53 -22.67
N ASP A 652 3.71 16.24 -23.93
CA ASP A 652 4.73 16.14 -24.98
C ASP A 652 4.09 15.56 -26.24
N ILE A 653 3.50 16.45 -27.06
CA ILE A 653 3.55 16.34 -28.52
C ILE A 653 3.77 17.77 -29.03
N GLU A 654 5.02 18.07 -29.36
CA GLU A 654 5.31 19.11 -30.34
C GLU A 654 4.71 18.65 -31.67
N ILE A 655 3.64 19.34 -32.05
CA ILE A 655 3.00 19.15 -33.35
C ILE A 655 3.85 19.97 -34.34
N GLU A 656 4.78 19.32 -35.04
CA GLU A 656 5.34 19.86 -36.28
C GLU A 656 4.26 19.72 -37.38
N ILE A 657 3.39 20.72 -37.47
CA ILE A 657 2.62 20.95 -38.70
C ILE A 657 3.53 21.69 -39.67
N ASN A 658 3.80 21.07 -40.82
CA ASN A 658 4.56 21.66 -41.91
C ASN A 658 4.01 23.06 -42.26
N SER A 659 4.82 24.06 -41.95
CA SER A 659 4.58 25.47 -42.19
C SER A 659 4.61 25.78 -43.68
N ASN A 660 3.46 26.15 -44.24
CA ASN A 660 3.39 26.93 -45.48
C ASN A 660 2.15 27.81 -45.46
N ILE A 661 2.08 28.76 -44.52
CA ILE A 661 1.08 29.83 -44.56
C ILE A 661 1.73 31.16 -44.13
N SER A 662 1.60 32.14 -45.01
CA SER A 662 2.16 33.49 -45.00
C SER A 662 1.96 34.28 -43.69
N PRO A 663 2.90 35.16 -43.30
CA PRO A 663 2.75 36.00 -42.12
C PRO A 663 1.92 37.24 -42.49
N LYS A 664 0.64 37.26 -42.15
CA LYS A 664 -0.14 38.51 -42.00
C LYS A 664 -1.39 38.26 -41.16
N LEU A 665 -1.63 39.22 -40.24
CA LEU A 665 -2.72 39.36 -39.27
C LEU A 665 -2.50 38.69 -37.90
N MET A 666 -1.51 39.20 -37.17
CA MET A 666 -1.48 39.17 -35.71
C MET A 666 -2.23 40.39 -35.16
N ASP A 667 -3.53 40.25 -34.93
CA ASP A 667 -4.25 40.90 -33.83
C ASP A 667 -5.67 40.31 -33.78
N ARG A 668 -5.85 39.27 -32.98
CA ARG A 668 -7.16 38.65 -32.72
C ARG A 668 -7.26 38.36 -31.25
N SER A 669 -8.38 38.74 -30.64
CA SER A 669 -8.60 38.48 -29.22
C SER A 669 -8.89 36.99 -28.99
N GLU A 670 -8.43 36.45 -27.87
CA GLU A 670 -8.78 35.07 -27.47
C GLU A 670 -10.30 34.89 -27.30
N GLU A 671 -11.03 35.98 -27.01
CA GLU A 671 -12.49 35.99 -26.93
C GLU A 671 -13.14 35.77 -28.29
N GLU A 672 -12.73 36.48 -29.35
CA GLU A 672 -13.26 36.27 -30.71
C GLU A 672 -13.01 34.85 -31.21
N ILE A 673 -11.85 34.26 -30.89
CA ILE A 673 -11.55 32.87 -31.22
C ILE A 673 -12.51 31.94 -30.48
N SER A 674 -12.73 32.18 -29.19
CA SER A 674 -13.65 31.36 -28.38
C SER A 674 -15.10 31.47 -28.86
N ASP A 675 -15.54 32.67 -29.23
CA ASP A 675 -16.89 32.92 -29.77
C ASP A 675 -17.08 32.21 -31.11
N PHE A 676 -16.07 32.21 -31.98
CA PHE A 676 -16.12 31.51 -33.26
C PHE A 676 -16.24 29.99 -33.10
N PHE A 677 -15.37 29.37 -32.30
CA PHE A 677 -15.44 27.92 -32.07
C PHE A 677 -16.74 27.52 -31.35
N PHE A 678 -17.28 28.39 -30.49
CA PHE A 678 -18.60 28.19 -29.90
C PHE A 678 -19.71 28.26 -30.96
N TYR A 679 -19.70 29.25 -31.86
CA TYR A 679 -20.64 29.34 -32.99
C TYR A 679 -20.61 28.08 -33.87
N VAL A 680 -19.41 27.59 -34.22
CA VAL A 680 -19.27 26.39 -35.05
C VAL A 680 -19.94 25.19 -34.38
N LYS A 681 -19.73 25.01 -33.06
CA LYS A 681 -20.35 23.93 -32.27
C LYS A 681 -21.87 24.09 -32.16
N GLU A 682 -22.34 25.29 -31.83
CA GLU A 682 -23.75 25.57 -31.55
C GLU A 682 -24.62 25.60 -32.82
N LYS A 683 -24.08 26.09 -33.95
CA LYS A 683 -24.84 26.36 -35.19
C LYS A 683 -24.36 25.54 -36.38
N GLU A 684 -23.10 25.65 -36.80
CA GLU A 684 -22.62 25.01 -38.04
C GLU A 684 -22.70 23.48 -37.99
N MET A 685 -22.30 22.86 -36.88
CA MET A 685 -22.23 21.40 -36.75
C MET A 685 -23.57 20.70 -36.95
N LEU A 686 -24.65 21.22 -36.37
CA LEU A 686 -25.97 20.56 -36.42
C LEU A 686 -26.95 21.24 -37.38
N TYR A 687 -26.75 22.51 -37.74
CA TYR A 687 -27.70 23.30 -38.52
C TYR A 687 -27.10 23.87 -39.82
N GLY A 688 -25.79 23.78 -40.03
CA GLY A 688 -25.15 24.26 -41.26
C GLY A 688 -25.60 23.48 -42.49
N ASN A 689 -25.77 24.19 -43.61
CA ASN A 689 -26.22 23.60 -44.89
C ASN A 689 -25.23 22.57 -45.45
N ASN A 690 -23.94 22.71 -45.13
CA ASN A 690 -22.88 21.79 -45.54
C ASN A 690 -22.61 20.68 -44.51
N SER A 691 -23.34 20.67 -43.38
CA SER A 691 -23.15 19.65 -42.34
C SER A 691 -23.82 18.35 -42.74
N VAL A 692 -23.04 17.27 -42.77
CA VAL A 692 -23.54 15.91 -42.99
C VAL A 692 -24.40 15.44 -41.81
N ILE A 693 -24.13 15.89 -40.58
CA ILE A 693 -24.90 15.50 -39.39
C ILE A 693 -26.33 16.05 -39.46
N CYS A 694 -26.52 17.27 -40.01
CA CYS A 694 -27.82 17.91 -40.14
C CYS A 694 -28.85 17.03 -40.87
N MET A 695 -28.40 16.29 -41.91
CA MET A 695 -29.25 15.42 -42.72
C MET A 695 -29.86 14.24 -41.94
N PHE A 696 -29.26 13.85 -40.80
CA PHE A 696 -29.65 12.65 -40.05
C PHE A 696 -30.44 12.96 -38.77
N LYS A 697 -30.63 14.22 -38.38
CA LYS A 697 -31.39 14.59 -37.16
C LYS A 697 -32.79 13.98 -37.17
N LYS A 698 -33.54 14.17 -38.26
CA LYS A 698 -34.89 13.60 -38.44
C LYS A 698 -34.89 12.07 -38.38
N MET A 699 -33.87 11.43 -38.95
CA MET A 699 -33.73 9.97 -38.92
C MET A 699 -33.51 9.46 -37.49
N ILE A 700 -32.73 10.17 -36.67
CA ILE A 700 -32.52 9.83 -35.26
C ILE A 700 -33.84 9.92 -34.49
N GLU A 701 -34.59 11.01 -34.69
CA GLU A 701 -35.90 11.23 -34.06
C GLU A 701 -36.92 10.15 -34.45
N GLU A 702 -37.02 9.81 -35.74
CA GLU A 702 -37.89 8.73 -36.24
C GLU A 702 -37.50 7.37 -35.67
N MET A 703 -36.21 7.09 -35.50
CA MET A 703 -35.72 5.83 -34.94
C MET A 703 -35.95 5.71 -33.43
N CYS A 704 -36.09 6.81 -32.68
CA CYS A 704 -36.46 6.77 -31.26
C CYS A 704 -37.86 6.18 -31.04
N VAL A 705 -38.72 6.26 -32.06
CA VAL A 705 -40.10 5.73 -32.05
C VAL A 705 -40.23 4.44 -32.87
N SER A 706 -39.10 3.84 -33.28
CA SER A 706 -39.09 2.56 -34.01
C SER A 706 -39.73 1.44 -33.19
N GLU A 707 -40.27 0.39 -33.82
CA GLU A 707 -40.70 -0.81 -33.09
C GLU A 707 -39.52 -1.65 -32.58
N CYS A 708 -38.33 -1.51 -33.18
CA CYS A 708 -37.15 -2.28 -32.82
C CYS A 708 -36.44 -1.66 -31.60
N ASP A 709 -36.37 -2.40 -30.48
CA ASP A 709 -35.76 -1.91 -29.24
C ASP A 709 -34.26 -1.59 -29.39
N ASP A 710 -33.51 -2.40 -30.13
CA ASP A 710 -32.09 -2.12 -30.41
C ASP A 710 -31.90 -0.82 -31.21
N ALA A 711 -32.83 -0.55 -32.14
CA ALA A 711 -32.83 0.70 -32.90
C ALA A 711 -33.11 1.91 -32.00
N LYS A 712 -34.03 1.78 -31.03
CA LYS A 712 -34.31 2.84 -30.04
C LYS A 712 -33.09 3.12 -29.18
N VAL A 713 -32.42 2.09 -28.65
CA VAL A 713 -31.22 2.24 -27.80
C VAL A 713 -30.14 3.03 -28.54
N VAL A 714 -29.88 2.67 -29.80
CA VAL A 714 -28.89 3.36 -30.65
C VAL A 714 -29.32 4.79 -30.96
N ALA A 715 -30.61 5.01 -31.25
CA ALA A 715 -31.15 6.33 -31.55
C ALA A 715 -31.10 7.28 -30.35
N TYR A 716 -31.55 6.84 -29.17
CA TYR A 716 -31.45 7.62 -27.94
C TYR A 716 -29.99 7.94 -27.58
N THR A 717 -29.08 6.98 -27.74
CA THR A 717 -27.65 7.21 -27.48
C THR A 717 -27.07 8.27 -28.43
N ALA A 718 -27.44 8.23 -29.72
CA ALA A 718 -27.04 9.25 -30.68
C ALA A 718 -27.70 10.61 -30.36
N LEU A 719 -28.99 10.62 -30.00
CA LEU A 719 -29.72 11.82 -29.58
C LEU A 719 -29.00 12.52 -28.43
N TYR A 720 -28.65 11.79 -27.37
CA TYR A 720 -27.93 12.34 -26.21
C TYR A 720 -26.57 12.92 -26.61
N LYS A 721 -25.83 12.21 -27.48
CA LYS A 721 -24.55 12.69 -28.02
C LYS A 721 -24.71 14.00 -28.80
N LEU A 722 -25.76 14.16 -29.59
CA LEU A 722 -26.05 15.42 -30.30
C LEU A 722 -26.47 16.53 -29.33
N MET A 723 -27.23 16.20 -28.28
CA MET A 723 -27.60 17.14 -27.23
C MET A 723 -26.38 17.69 -26.48
N CYS A 724 -25.29 16.92 -26.33
CA CYS A 724 -24.04 17.44 -25.74
C CYS A 724 -23.33 18.49 -26.61
N VAL A 725 -23.60 18.54 -27.92
CA VAL A 725 -22.92 19.43 -28.87
C VAL A 725 -23.54 20.82 -28.90
N SER A 726 -24.87 20.91 -28.84
CA SER A 726 -25.62 22.16 -29.02
C SER A 726 -26.68 22.32 -27.95
N PHE A 727 -26.67 23.48 -27.28
CA PHE A 727 -27.67 23.79 -26.25
C PHE A 727 -29.07 23.97 -26.84
N GLU A 728 -29.19 24.51 -28.06
CA GLU A 728 -30.46 24.59 -28.78
C GLU A 728 -31.06 23.19 -29.07
N TYR A 729 -30.23 22.24 -29.49
CA TYR A 729 -30.67 20.86 -29.71
C TYR A 729 -31.04 20.17 -28.40
N PHE A 730 -30.25 20.39 -27.33
CA PHE A 730 -30.56 19.96 -25.98
C PHE A 730 -31.92 20.49 -25.50
N SER A 731 -32.17 21.80 -25.65
CA SER A 731 -33.38 22.46 -25.14
C SER A 731 -34.65 21.97 -25.84
N SER A 732 -34.57 21.74 -27.15
CA SER A 732 -35.70 21.24 -27.95
C SER A 732 -36.07 19.78 -27.63
N HIS A 733 -35.11 18.97 -27.17
CA HIS A 733 -35.29 17.54 -26.88
C HIS A 733 -35.27 17.21 -25.38
N TYR A 734 -35.17 18.21 -24.50
CA TYR A 734 -35.02 18.01 -23.06
C TYR A 734 -36.15 17.17 -22.45
N GLN A 735 -37.40 17.44 -22.85
CA GLN A 735 -38.56 16.67 -22.36
C GLN A 735 -38.52 15.20 -22.80
N ALA A 736 -38.04 14.91 -24.02
CA ALA A 736 -37.87 13.55 -24.50
C ALA A 736 -36.78 12.80 -23.71
N PHE A 737 -35.71 13.49 -23.32
CA PHE A 737 -34.67 12.96 -22.44
C PHE A 737 -35.18 12.68 -21.02
N ILE A 738 -35.96 13.58 -20.43
CA ILE A 738 -36.56 13.33 -19.10
C ILE A 738 -37.51 12.13 -19.14
N ALA A 739 -38.29 11.99 -20.22
CA ALA A 739 -39.13 10.81 -20.43
C ALA A 739 -38.31 9.52 -20.56
N SER A 740 -37.14 9.57 -21.19
CA SER A 740 -36.31 8.38 -21.42
C SER A 740 -35.65 7.83 -20.14
N MET A 741 -35.45 8.66 -19.11
CA MET A 741 -35.02 8.22 -17.77
C MET A 741 -36.01 7.26 -17.10
N LYS A 742 -37.29 7.26 -17.53
CA LYS A 742 -38.35 6.37 -17.05
C LYS A 742 -38.82 5.39 -18.14
N HIS A 743 -38.01 5.18 -19.17
CA HIS A 743 -38.34 4.30 -20.29
C HIS A 743 -38.46 2.82 -19.85
N LEU A 744 -39.23 2.01 -20.58
CA LEU A 744 -39.43 0.58 -20.28
C LEU A 744 -38.12 -0.23 -20.42
N ASP A 745 -37.34 0.04 -21.46
CA ASP A 745 -36.02 -0.58 -21.69
C ASP A 745 -34.95 -0.03 -20.73
N ALA A 746 -34.36 -0.92 -19.93
CA ALA A 746 -33.31 -0.59 -18.96
C ALA A 746 -32.05 -0.01 -19.61
N ARG A 747 -31.70 -0.42 -20.83
CA ARG A 747 -30.51 0.07 -21.56
C ARG A 747 -30.64 1.55 -21.87
N ILE A 748 -31.86 2.00 -22.20
CA ILE A 748 -32.15 3.42 -22.47
C ILE A 748 -32.05 4.22 -21.17
N ARG A 749 -32.61 3.72 -20.06
CA ARG A 749 -32.49 4.35 -18.74
C ARG A 749 -31.03 4.46 -18.31
N ALA A 750 -30.26 3.38 -18.43
CA ALA A 750 -28.84 3.34 -18.08
C ALA A 750 -28.01 4.34 -18.89
N ASN A 751 -28.26 4.47 -20.21
CA ASN A 751 -27.59 5.44 -21.06
C ASN A 751 -28.04 6.88 -20.77
N ALA A 752 -29.30 7.10 -20.41
CA ALA A 752 -29.82 8.41 -20.03
C ALA A 752 -29.17 8.91 -18.72
N ILE A 753 -28.95 8.04 -17.75
CA ILE A 753 -28.24 8.37 -16.51
C ILE A 753 -26.80 8.83 -16.78
N VAL A 754 -26.09 8.13 -17.68
CA VAL A 754 -24.74 8.54 -18.09
C VAL A 754 -24.80 9.92 -18.78
N ALA A 755 -25.74 10.12 -19.70
CA ALA A 755 -25.94 11.40 -20.39
C ALA A 755 -26.29 12.55 -19.42
N MET A 756 -27.06 12.28 -18.36
CA MET A 756 -27.38 13.25 -17.30
C MET A 756 -26.11 13.85 -16.69
N SER A 757 -25.09 13.01 -16.45
CA SER A 757 -23.78 13.48 -15.95
C SER A 757 -23.11 14.47 -16.90
N ASP A 758 -23.18 14.21 -18.21
CA ASP A 758 -22.59 15.10 -19.23
C ASP A 758 -23.41 16.39 -19.36
N PHE A 759 -24.73 16.33 -19.24
CA PHE A 759 -25.59 17.51 -19.25
C PHE A 759 -25.42 18.37 -18.01
N LEU A 760 -25.22 17.79 -16.83
CA LEU A 760 -24.90 18.55 -15.63
C LEU A 760 -23.55 19.28 -15.74
N GLN A 761 -22.55 18.63 -16.34
CA GLN A 761 -21.25 19.26 -16.59
C GLN A 761 -21.33 20.38 -17.65
N ASN A 762 -22.19 20.23 -18.66
CA ASN A 762 -22.27 21.16 -19.78
C ASN A 762 -23.30 22.28 -19.59
N TYR A 763 -24.44 22.01 -18.93
CA TYR A 763 -25.67 22.80 -18.89
C TYR A 763 -26.35 22.83 -17.49
N ASN A 764 -25.56 22.88 -16.42
CA ASN A 764 -26.00 22.73 -15.02
C ASN A 764 -27.33 23.46 -14.69
N THR A 765 -27.43 24.75 -15.00
CA THR A 765 -28.61 25.58 -14.65
C THR A 765 -29.92 25.10 -15.28
N ALA A 766 -29.86 24.35 -16.38
CA ALA A 766 -31.05 23.80 -17.02
C ALA A 766 -31.47 22.44 -16.42
N VAL A 767 -30.53 21.72 -15.80
CA VAL A 767 -30.70 20.32 -15.38
C VAL A 767 -30.84 20.18 -13.85
N GLU A 768 -30.37 21.16 -13.08
CA GLU A 768 -30.31 21.11 -11.61
C GLU A 768 -31.66 20.75 -10.96
N GLY A 769 -32.78 21.21 -11.54
CA GLY A 769 -34.13 20.92 -11.04
C GLY A 769 -34.55 19.45 -11.13
N ASP A 770 -33.95 18.67 -12.03
CA ASP A 770 -34.29 17.27 -12.30
C ASP A 770 -33.23 16.28 -11.77
N CYS A 771 -32.23 16.76 -11.01
CA CYS A 771 -31.20 15.92 -10.38
C CYS A 771 -31.78 14.81 -9.49
N GLY A 772 -32.98 14.98 -8.93
CA GLY A 772 -33.67 13.97 -8.14
C GLY A 772 -33.87 12.65 -8.87
N LEU A 773 -33.95 12.67 -10.21
CA LEU A 773 -34.08 11.47 -11.04
C LEU A 773 -32.86 10.52 -10.93
N LEU A 774 -31.67 11.04 -10.62
CA LEU A 774 -30.49 10.21 -10.36
C LEU A 774 -30.65 9.40 -9.07
N ILE A 775 -31.33 9.96 -8.06
CA ILE A 775 -31.60 9.29 -6.78
C ILE A 775 -32.64 8.20 -6.97
N ASP A 776 -33.70 8.50 -7.71
CA ASP A 776 -34.75 7.53 -8.04
C ASP A 776 -34.14 6.30 -8.72
N ALA A 777 -33.19 6.51 -9.64
CA ALA A 777 -32.49 5.45 -10.37
C ALA A 777 -31.64 4.52 -9.48
N LEU A 778 -31.23 4.93 -8.26
CA LEU A 778 -30.54 4.05 -7.32
C LEU A 778 -31.43 2.91 -6.80
N GLY A 779 -32.74 2.98 -7.01
CA GLY A 779 -33.64 1.87 -6.73
C GLY A 779 -34.33 1.28 -7.94
N ASP A 780 -33.72 1.41 -9.12
CA ASP A 780 -34.22 0.74 -10.31
C ASP A 780 -34.20 -0.79 -10.14
N THR A 781 -35.13 -1.48 -10.79
CA THR A 781 -35.18 -2.96 -10.81
C THR A 781 -33.93 -3.55 -11.46
N ASP A 782 -33.36 -2.86 -12.45
CA ASP A 782 -32.23 -3.32 -13.23
C ASP A 782 -30.89 -2.92 -12.59
N ILE A 783 -29.97 -3.87 -12.52
CA ILE A 783 -28.67 -3.71 -11.86
C ILE A 783 -27.76 -2.71 -12.58
N ASP A 784 -27.78 -2.67 -13.91
CA ASP A 784 -26.89 -1.80 -14.69
C ASP A 784 -27.33 -0.34 -14.56
N VAL A 785 -28.64 -0.11 -14.48
CA VAL A 785 -29.21 1.22 -14.16
C VAL A 785 -28.75 1.68 -12.78
N ARG A 786 -28.90 0.84 -11.74
CA ARG A 786 -28.44 1.17 -10.37
C ARG A 786 -26.93 1.43 -10.31
N LYS A 787 -26.13 0.59 -10.98
CA LYS A 787 -24.66 0.73 -11.04
C LYS A 787 -24.25 2.03 -11.73
N ASN A 788 -24.84 2.36 -12.88
CA ASN A 788 -24.54 3.60 -13.58
C ASN A 788 -24.96 4.83 -12.76
N ALA A 789 -26.13 4.80 -12.11
CA ALA A 789 -26.58 5.87 -11.22
C ALA A 789 -25.59 6.08 -10.07
N PHE A 790 -25.16 4.99 -9.44
CA PHE A 790 -24.17 5.05 -8.37
C PHE A 790 -22.84 5.64 -8.84
N LEU A 791 -22.29 5.17 -9.96
CA LEU A 791 -21.01 5.66 -10.51
C LEU A 791 -21.08 7.14 -10.91
N VAL A 792 -22.20 7.57 -11.50
CA VAL A 792 -22.44 8.98 -11.84
C VAL A 792 -22.50 9.83 -10.56
N ILE A 793 -23.30 9.43 -9.57
CA ILE A 793 -23.40 10.15 -8.28
C ILE A 793 -22.04 10.19 -7.59
N HIS A 794 -21.31 9.06 -7.51
CA HIS A 794 -19.96 8.99 -6.96
C HIS A 794 -19.03 10.02 -7.64
N THR A 795 -19.04 10.07 -8.96
CA THR A 795 -18.22 11.01 -9.74
C THR A 795 -18.59 12.46 -9.49
N LEU A 796 -19.90 12.77 -9.47
CA LEU A 796 -20.41 14.13 -9.26
C LEU A 796 -20.15 14.63 -7.84
N LEU A 797 -20.26 13.75 -6.84
CA LEU A 797 -19.90 14.06 -5.44
C LEU A 797 -18.39 14.26 -5.29
N THR A 798 -17.57 13.37 -5.85
CA THR A 798 -16.10 13.46 -5.77
C THR A 798 -15.58 14.74 -6.42
N LYS A 799 -16.19 15.16 -7.52
CA LYS A 799 -15.85 16.40 -8.24
C LYS A 799 -16.58 17.65 -7.69
N ASN A 800 -17.35 17.53 -6.60
CA ASN A 800 -18.15 18.60 -5.99
C ASN A 800 -19.15 19.31 -6.95
N PHE A 801 -19.64 18.61 -7.98
CA PHE A 801 -20.69 19.14 -8.87
C PHE A 801 -22.07 19.17 -8.19
N ILE A 802 -22.32 18.26 -7.24
CA ILE A 802 -23.58 18.14 -6.51
C ILE A 802 -23.28 18.07 -5.01
N LYS A 803 -24.17 18.63 -4.17
CA LYS A 803 -24.11 18.48 -2.71
C LYS A 803 -24.88 17.23 -2.28
N ILE A 804 -24.41 16.54 -1.24
CA ILE A 804 -25.04 15.32 -0.68
C ILE A 804 -26.47 15.55 -0.14
N LYS A 805 -26.96 16.79 -0.08
CA LYS A 805 -28.29 17.11 0.43
C LYS A 805 -29.38 16.36 -0.33
N GLY A 806 -30.07 15.43 0.36
CA GLY A 806 -31.18 14.65 -0.17
C GLY A 806 -30.79 13.28 -0.72
N TYR A 807 -29.50 12.95 -0.79
CA TYR A 807 -29.00 11.67 -1.30
C TYR A 807 -28.74 10.65 -0.18
N GLY A 808 -28.64 11.10 1.07
CA GLY A 808 -28.09 10.30 2.17
C GLY A 808 -28.88 9.05 2.52
N SER A 809 -30.21 9.15 2.60
CA SER A 809 -31.08 8.00 2.91
C SER A 809 -30.95 6.89 1.85
N ARG A 810 -31.01 7.25 0.57
CA ARG A 810 -30.93 6.29 -0.53
C ARG A 810 -29.55 5.65 -0.66
N LEU A 811 -28.48 6.40 -0.40
CA LEU A 811 -27.11 5.87 -0.37
C LEU A 811 -26.92 4.85 0.77
N VAL A 812 -27.52 5.10 1.94
CA VAL A 812 -27.51 4.14 3.05
C VAL A 812 -28.34 2.90 2.73
N ALA A 813 -29.49 3.05 2.06
CA ALA A 813 -30.32 1.93 1.63
C ALA A 813 -29.57 0.93 0.73
N LEU A 814 -28.58 1.39 -0.05
CA LEU A 814 -27.75 0.53 -0.90
C LEU A 814 -26.86 -0.44 -0.12
N LEU A 815 -26.62 -0.21 1.17
CA LEU A 815 -25.93 -1.19 2.02
C LEU A 815 -26.73 -2.51 2.14
N GLY A 816 -28.04 -2.46 1.93
CA GLY A 816 -28.94 -3.61 1.90
C GLY A 816 -29.22 -4.18 0.50
N ASP A 817 -28.65 -3.64 -0.59
CA ASP A 817 -28.98 -4.03 -1.99
C ASP A 817 -28.78 -5.53 -2.24
N ASP A 818 -29.65 -6.21 -2.98
CA ASP A 818 -29.52 -7.65 -3.23
C ASP A 818 -28.18 -8.02 -3.91
N ASP A 819 -27.58 -7.10 -4.67
CA ASP A 819 -26.29 -7.30 -5.33
C ASP A 819 -25.11 -6.96 -4.42
N LEU A 820 -24.24 -7.96 -4.20
CA LEU A 820 -23.04 -7.81 -3.38
C LEU A 820 -22.07 -6.75 -3.92
N SER A 821 -22.01 -6.54 -5.25
CA SER A 821 -21.11 -5.54 -5.83
C SER A 821 -21.60 -4.12 -5.52
N MET A 822 -22.90 -3.87 -5.55
CA MET A 822 -23.52 -2.61 -5.15
C MET A 822 -23.26 -2.30 -3.68
N ARG A 823 -23.45 -3.27 -2.77
CA ARG A 823 -23.15 -3.10 -1.34
C ARG A 823 -21.71 -2.66 -1.11
N ARG A 824 -20.76 -3.37 -1.72
CA ARG A 824 -19.32 -3.04 -1.62
C ARG A 824 -19.00 -1.67 -2.21
N MET A 825 -19.63 -1.30 -3.32
CA MET A 825 -19.45 0.03 -3.91
C MET A 825 -19.94 1.12 -2.95
N ALA A 826 -21.12 0.94 -2.34
CA ALA A 826 -21.70 1.87 -1.37
C ALA A 826 -20.84 1.99 -0.10
N GLU A 827 -20.38 0.88 0.49
CA GLU A 827 -19.45 0.86 1.63
C GLU A 827 -18.19 1.68 1.33
N ASN A 828 -17.56 1.43 0.18
CA ASN A 828 -16.35 2.14 -0.23
C ASN A 828 -16.57 3.64 -0.42
N LEU A 829 -17.71 4.05 -1.00
CA LEU A 829 -18.04 5.47 -1.15
C LEU A 829 -18.25 6.13 0.22
N LEU A 830 -18.95 5.48 1.16
CA LEU A 830 -19.16 6.03 2.50
C LEU A 830 -17.85 6.18 3.28
N ILE A 831 -16.93 5.21 3.15
CA ILE A 831 -15.56 5.31 3.70
C ILE A 831 -14.75 6.44 3.02
N GLN A 832 -14.96 6.69 1.73
CA GLN A 832 -14.31 7.82 1.06
C GLN A 832 -14.88 9.17 1.52
N ILE A 833 -16.20 9.27 1.65
CA ILE A 833 -16.89 10.47 2.14
C ILE A 833 -16.54 10.76 3.60
N SER A 834 -16.32 9.73 4.43
CA SER A 834 -15.99 9.90 5.85
C SER A 834 -14.70 10.66 6.11
N LYS A 835 -13.82 10.78 5.10
CA LYS A 835 -12.67 11.70 5.15
C LYS A 835 -13.08 13.15 5.41
N ASN A 836 -14.28 13.56 4.99
CA ASN A 836 -14.87 14.85 5.32
C ASN A 836 -15.95 14.67 6.40
N GLU A 837 -15.55 14.91 7.65
CA GLU A 837 -16.40 14.73 8.84
C GLU A 837 -17.73 15.50 8.75
N THR A 838 -17.75 16.68 8.12
CA THR A 838 -18.98 17.49 8.01
C THR A 838 -20.00 16.86 7.05
N THR A 839 -19.50 16.25 5.98
CA THR A 839 -20.30 15.65 4.92
C THR A 839 -20.90 14.31 5.38
N ILE A 840 -20.11 13.46 6.04
CA ILE A 840 -20.62 12.19 6.59
C ILE A 840 -21.62 12.42 7.73
N ALA A 841 -21.41 13.44 8.57
CA ALA A 841 -22.37 13.80 9.62
C ALA A 841 -23.70 14.31 9.06
N ALA A 842 -23.67 15.09 7.97
CA ALA A 842 -24.88 15.52 7.27
C ALA A 842 -25.63 14.33 6.65
N LEU A 843 -24.91 13.42 5.99
CA LEU A 843 -25.47 12.19 5.42
C LEU A 843 -26.13 11.32 6.49
N PHE A 844 -25.43 11.09 7.60
CA PHE A 844 -25.94 10.30 8.72
C PHE A 844 -27.20 10.93 9.32
N TYR A 845 -27.19 12.25 9.53
CA TYR A 845 -28.36 12.98 10.00
C TYR A 845 -29.56 12.77 9.06
N GLU A 846 -29.36 12.90 7.75
CA GLU A 846 -30.41 12.70 6.75
C GLU A 846 -30.98 11.27 6.79
N ALA A 847 -30.11 10.26 6.82
CA ALA A 847 -30.52 8.86 6.90
C ALA A 847 -31.33 8.56 8.18
N VAL A 848 -30.92 9.13 9.32
CA VAL A 848 -31.64 8.99 10.60
C VAL A 848 -33.01 9.68 10.54
N THR A 849 -33.08 10.89 9.99
CA THR A 849 -34.36 11.61 9.87
C THR A 849 -35.33 10.97 8.88
N ALA A 850 -34.82 10.26 7.86
CA ALA A 850 -35.63 9.52 6.91
C ALA A 850 -36.21 8.22 7.50
N GLN A 851 -35.77 7.80 8.70
CA GLN A 851 -36.19 6.57 9.38
C GLN A 851 -36.07 5.31 8.51
N ASP A 852 -34.99 5.20 7.74
CA ASP A 852 -34.77 4.06 6.86
C ASP A 852 -34.62 2.76 7.68
N ALA A 853 -35.39 1.72 7.32
CA ALA A 853 -35.32 0.42 8.00
C ALA A 853 -33.94 -0.24 7.89
N MET A 854 -33.19 0.04 6.82
CA MET A 854 -31.83 -0.47 6.60
C MET A 854 -30.79 0.21 7.48
N LEU A 855 -31.07 1.44 7.95
CA LEU A 855 -30.21 2.13 8.91
C LEU A 855 -30.03 1.32 10.20
N MET A 856 -31.10 0.66 10.68
CA MET A 856 -31.06 -0.15 11.91
C MET A 856 -30.14 -1.38 11.78
N GLN A 857 -29.91 -1.89 10.57
CA GLN A 857 -29.04 -3.04 10.35
C GLN A 857 -27.57 -2.63 10.23
N HIS A 858 -27.30 -1.43 9.71
CA HIS A 858 -25.94 -0.93 9.42
C HIS A 858 -25.49 0.22 10.33
N ILE A 859 -26.16 0.42 11.46
CA ILE A 859 -25.92 1.55 12.35
C ILE A 859 -24.49 1.53 12.92
N GLU A 860 -23.99 0.36 13.31
CA GLU A 860 -22.65 0.16 13.87
C GLU A 860 -21.58 0.61 12.87
N PHE A 861 -21.64 0.08 11.63
CA PHE A 861 -20.75 0.49 10.53
C PHE A 861 -20.78 2.01 10.31
N LEU A 862 -21.96 2.62 10.22
CA LEU A 862 -22.08 4.07 9.98
C LEU A 862 -21.57 4.90 11.16
N THR A 863 -21.73 4.43 12.39
CA THR A 863 -21.22 5.12 13.59
C THR A 863 -19.70 5.09 13.70
N GLU A 864 -19.04 4.03 13.21
CA GLU A 864 -17.58 3.93 13.12
C GLU A 864 -16.99 4.95 12.14
N LEU A 865 -17.75 5.35 11.12
CA LEU A 865 -17.32 6.35 10.14
C LEU A 865 -17.35 7.80 10.65
N ILE A 866 -17.97 8.04 11.81
CA ILE A 866 -18.13 9.39 12.37
C ILE A 866 -17.03 9.65 13.39
N GLY A 867 -16.27 10.73 13.20
CA GLY A 867 -15.23 11.14 14.13
C GLY A 867 -15.77 11.47 15.52
N GLU A 868 -15.04 11.08 16.57
CA GLU A 868 -15.43 11.24 17.99
C GLU A 868 -15.85 12.67 18.35
N LYS A 869 -15.19 13.68 17.76
CA LYS A 869 -15.48 15.10 18.02
C LYS A 869 -16.86 15.57 17.53
N VAL A 870 -17.45 14.85 16.59
CA VAL A 870 -18.72 15.24 15.93
C VAL A 870 -19.92 14.51 16.54
N LYS A 871 -19.70 13.34 17.15
CA LYS A 871 -20.75 12.47 17.70
C LYS A 871 -21.68 13.18 18.68
N GLU A 872 -21.13 13.92 19.65
CA GLU A 872 -21.92 14.64 20.68
C GLU A 872 -22.85 15.70 20.05
N ASN A 873 -22.29 16.56 19.19
CA ASN A 873 -23.04 17.63 18.53
C ASN A 873 -24.11 17.07 17.57
N LEU A 874 -23.78 15.98 16.88
CA LEU A 874 -24.69 15.31 15.97
C LEU A 874 -25.85 14.65 16.72
N PHE A 875 -25.58 13.97 17.84
CA PHE A 875 -26.61 13.36 18.68
C PHE A 875 -27.56 14.41 19.28
N ALA A 876 -27.02 15.53 19.77
CA ALA A 876 -27.82 16.67 20.24
C ALA A 876 -28.73 17.26 19.14
N LYS A 877 -28.30 17.18 17.87
CA LYS A 877 -29.11 17.61 16.73
C LYS A 877 -30.19 16.57 16.38
N ILE A 878 -29.87 15.28 16.43
CA ILE A 878 -30.79 14.17 16.13
C ILE A 878 -31.91 14.09 17.17
N SER A 879 -31.59 14.27 18.45
CA SER A 879 -32.56 14.25 19.56
C SER A 879 -33.61 15.34 19.50
N ARG A 880 -33.33 16.44 18.80
CA ARG A 880 -34.30 17.52 18.54
C ARG A 880 -35.22 17.23 17.35
N SER A 881 -34.99 16.13 16.64
CA SER A 881 -35.76 15.71 15.46
C SER A 881 -36.76 14.60 15.82
N LYS A 882 -37.84 14.47 15.05
CA LYS A 882 -38.85 13.42 15.23
C LYS A 882 -38.30 12.05 14.78
N VAL A 883 -37.55 11.39 15.66
CA VAL A 883 -36.92 10.09 15.43
C VAL A 883 -37.46 9.07 16.43
N HIS A 884 -37.62 7.81 16.00
CA HIS A 884 -38.14 6.75 16.87
C HIS A 884 -37.24 6.54 18.11
N PRO A 885 -37.80 6.40 19.33
CA PRO A 885 -37.01 6.30 20.58
C PRO A 885 -35.99 5.15 20.58
N ASP A 886 -36.35 3.99 20.01
CA ASP A 886 -35.45 2.84 19.92
C ASP A 886 -34.22 3.09 19.05
N LEU A 887 -34.40 3.82 17.94
CA LEU A 887 -33.30 4.22 17.06
C LEU A 887 -32.40 5.23 17.78
N LEU A 888 -32.99 6.18 18.51
CA LEU A 888 -32.24 7.15 19.30
C LEU A 888 -31.37 6.49 20.37
N LYS A 889 -31.94 5.50 21.08
CA LYS A 889 -31.22 4.70 22.08
C LYS A 889 -30.05 3.92 21.46
N ARG A 890 -30.27 3.30 20.30
CA ARG A 890 -29.22 2.55 19.62
C ARG A 890 -28.08 3.44 19.10
N ILE A 891 -28.39 4.65 18.62
CA ILE A 891 -27.37 5.64 18.25
C ILE A 891 -26.58 6.09 19.48
N HIS A 892 -27.26 6.33 20.60
CA HIS A 892 -26.61 6.68 21.86
C HIS A 892 -25.61 5.61 22.31
N ASP A 893 -26.05 4.35 22.30
CA ASP A 893 -25.21 3.20 22.68
C ASP A 893 -24.03 3.03 21.71
N ALA A 894 -24.27 3.18 20.39
CA ALA A 894 -23.22 3.07 19.38
C ALA A 894 -22.20 4.23 19.42
N PHE A 895 -22.62 5.43 19.86
CA PHE A 895 -21.73 6.56 20.08
C PHE A 895 -21.00 6.54 21.42
N CYS A 896 -21.29 5.57 22.31
CA CYS A 896 -20.70 5.45 23.64
C CYS A 896 -20.80 6.76 24.46
N LEU A 897 -21.90 7.50 24.34
CA LEU A 897 -22.08 8.79 25.02
C LEU A 897 -22.28 8.60 26.53
N ASN A 898 -21.74 9.54 27.32
CA ASN A 898 -21.87 9.50 28.78
C ASN A 898 -23.34 9.66 29.20
N SER A 899 -23.77 8.85 30.18
CA SER A 899 -25.15 8.74 30.71
C SER A 899 -25.78 10.03 31.25
N LYS A 900 -25.04 11.13 31.35
CA LYS A 900 -25.57 12.45 31.73
C LYS A 900 -26.40 13.13 30.63
N LEU A 901 -26.21 12.76 29.36
CA LEU A 901 -26.94 13.36 28.22
C LEU A 901 -28.38 12.83 28.06
N THR A 902 -28.70 11.69 28.67
CA THR A 902 -30.05 11.11 28.66
C THR A 902 -31.04 11.80 29.60
N GLU A 903 -30.57 12.55 30.61
CA GLU A 903 -31.45 13.23 31.59
C GLU A 903 -32.09 14.51 31.03
N ASP A 904 -31.53 15.09 29.96
CA ASP A 904 -32.03 16.33 29.32
C ASP A 904 -32.90 16.09 28.07
N LEU A 905 -33.26 14.84 27.75
CA LEU A 905 -34.16 14.53 26.63
C LEU A 905 -35.62 14.82 27.03
N PRO A 906 -36.37 15.63 26.26
CA PRO A 906 -37.77 15.88 26.55
C PRO A 906 -38.57 14.61 26.26
N LEU A 907 -38.79 13.80 27.29
CA LEU A 907 -39.62 12.59 27.28
C LEU A 907 -41.13 12.88 27.13
N ASN A 908 -41.53 14.07 26.68
CA ASN A 908 -42.93 14.43 26.48
C ASN A 908 -43.12 15.36 25.27
N GLN A 909 -43.38 14.79 24.10
CA GLN A 909 -44.39 15.27 23.13
C GLN A 909 -44.66 14.27 22.01
#